data_AF-A0A349DXM9-F1
#
_entry.id   AF-A0A349DXM9-F1
#
_cell.length_a   1.000
_cell.length_b   1.000
_cell.length_c   1.000
_cell.angle_alpha   90.00
_cell.angle_beta   90.00
_cell.angle_gamma   90.00
#
_symmetry.space_group_name_H-M   'P 1'
#
loop_
_entity.id
_entity.type
_entity.pdbx_description
1 polymer ?
#
loop_
_entity_poly.entity_id
_entity_poly.type
_entity_poly.pdbx_seq_one_letter_code
_entity_poly.pdbx_strand_id
1 'polypeptide(L)'
;MLSNALLENFPPNNEKDVFDIIQFIKKSPLAKDYWRILKSLYKKTETYFLNLTEEEIYSVDKNQLLMLTHLIFRLDQADVKHNTSPFPTQATLRYMKRRARRCLRILAKTHPQFYFEIVAKLLTFQSGKTSLNKNNQWVMMDVLFGNSRRAHQKSHGQGSYHFDPNAYHLHQQEEGQPQIWDTQLKFVQELLMKDLPWEIYEFAIKTLNRHQATPTQLSEEVLEKFLNAPSNWLKRTATQLIYQTFLFQGVKPALFAGMWFYSNATVRKKIEEVDANRPKRDADWYKEYGKQLYKFSFNELRNGNNSRRVVQALEQVQQKYSKEIQPDSILPIAPALFQSKHNALQELALSGADFAQPNEAIQWLEALGGDVAPNLYQRLAKKLMSKFKKKNIYTNEIEPYIYNVSKYVSDFGWRLSDKVSIWSMYNIWYNLGGYQDYRRAKREYFINAITSEAGAKAFIKYFTQNRYTLNYIKSYALDDVMEVGLPKIQEFILADLVRNFKDNPLNQLQRLSGLSESLRNKIVAEAIEVVKNRKLFDTYWETSTGLWAADENTWSKEIFMQLLALANLTNRAIDNLVDHMFERSDSLVNAILNFFSDLPEKARRRNYFIQKLGARLSGNVQTAAQIPPELLAEVMKSMDFDTLLRLTATADEEAWKNLSKSVYQQLLDKQNEVGFWKNILERVLESENEVLSSRLIDDQEFFKLFQEQTDATVIEITHPVFEQVLLGWVQNHESVFSMGSAHLATLCFHKLPTLRQWGLAKAKSLGINLNFGLQMLESGIPDTMQTSREYFNTLPASSEEESEAALALCDSPSKEVRAFGMEFLAQRKEKFKDHPQVLAFLSEHADAYVQAFVSQEISLQQLNQPFVERFDKEVLRMKNRSRKAKEHTKKRVEVSLQMDAEVLKEVARSGGRTDAEWAVLQLTKKALAGEEIEGFSLD
;
A
#
# COMPACT_ATOMS: atom_id res chain seq x y z
N MET A 1 -39.28 60.30 11.17
CA MET A 1 -38.92 59.49 12.35
C MET A 1 -39.77 59.98 13.52
N LEU A 2 -40.18 59.12 14.47
CA LEU A 2 -40.75 59.59 15.75
C LEU A 2 -39.80 60.62 16.36
N SER A 3 -40.30 61.75 16.85
CA SER A 3 -39.45 62.71 17.57
C SER A 3 -38.93 62.04 18.85
N ASN A 4 -37.65 62.25 19.21
CA ASN A 4 -37.12 61.74 20.48
C ASN A 4 -37.92 62.29 21.69
N ALA A 5 -38.55 63.45 21.54
CA ALA A 5 -39.45 64.06 22.52
C ALA A 5 -40.62 63.13 22.94
N LEU A 6 -41.17 62.33 22.02
CA LEU A 6 -42.24 61.37 22.33
C LEU A 6 -41.75 60.16 23.15
N LEU A 7 -40.44 59.89 23.17
CA LEU A 7 -39.86 58.86 24.04
C LEU A 7 -39.52 59.40 25.43
N GLU A 8 -39.23 60.69 25.55
CA GLU A 8 -38.89 61.36 26.81
C GLU A 8 -40.13 61.53 27.69
N ASN A 9 -41.28 61.86 27.11
CA ASN A 9 -42.56 62.05 27.80
C ASN A 9 -43.39 60.77 27.91
N PHE A 10 -42.83 59.71 28.52
CA PHE A 10 -43.52 58.42 28.70
C PHE A 10 -43.99 58.22 30.16
N PRO A 11 -45.25 57.80 30.43
CA PRO A 11 -46.30 57.44 29.46
C PRO A 11 -46.89 58.67 28.75
N PRO A 12 -47.39 58.53 27.51
CA PRO A 12 -48.04 59.62 26.79
C PRO A 12 -49.35 60.02 27.46
N ASN A 13 -49.54 61.32 27.70
CA ASN A 13 -50.66 61.87 28.47
C ASN A 13 -51.84 62.34 27.59
N ASN A 14 -51.76 62.21 26.26
CA ASN A 14 -52.85 62.57 25.35
C ASN A 14 -53.04 61.51 24.24
N GLU A 15 -54.26 61.44 23.70
CA GLU A 15 -54.66 60.44 22.71
C GLU A 15 -53.88 60.55 21.38
N LYS A 16 -53.49 61.77 20.99
CA LYS A 16 -52.74 62.01 19.75
C LYS A 16 -51.37 61.35 19.78
N ASP A 17 -50.64 61.51 20.87
CA ASP A 17 -49.31 60.92 21.05
C ASP A 17 -49.39 59.39 21.07
N VAL A 18 -50.43 58.82 21.72
CA VAL A 18 -50.70 57.38 21.70
C VAL A 18 -50.95 56.89 20.27
N PHE A 19 -51.79 57.60 19.52
CA PHE A 19 -52.09 57.28 18.12
C PHE A 19 -50.84 57.33 17.24
N ASP A 20 -50.04 58.39 17.35
CA ASP A 20 -48.80 58.56 16.57
C ASP A 20 -47.78 57.46 16.86
N ILE A 21 -47.64 57.06 18.13
CA ILE A 21 -46.80 55.94 18.52
C ILE A 21 -47.33 54.62 17.94
N ILE A 22 -48.65 54.38 17.98
CA ILE A 22 -49.25 53.18 17.37
C ILE A 22 -49.00 53.16 15.86
N GLN A 23 -49.19 54.27 15.15
CA GLN A 23 -48.92 54.36 13.71
C GLN A 23 -47.45 54.10 13.41
N PHE A 24 -46.54 54.62 14.22
CA PHE A 24 -45.12 54.30 14.11
C PHE A 24 -44.83 52.80 14.33
N ILE A 25 -45.45 52.19 15.34
CA ILE A 25 -45.32 50.75 15.61
C ILE A 25 -45.88 49.94 14.44
N LYS A 26 -46.94 50.38 13.76
CA LYS A 26 -47.48 49.64 12.61
C LYS A 26 -46.60 49.75 11.36
N LYS A 27 -46.03 50.94 11.09
CA LYS A 27 -45.33 51.25 9.83
C LYS A 27 -43.83 50.96 9.84
N SER A 28 -43.18 50.99 11.00
CA SER A 28 -41.71 50.87 11.04
C SER A 28 -41.26 49.41 10.84
N PRO A 29 -40.18 49.12 10.09
CA PRO A 29 -39.63 47.77 10.00
C PRO A 29 -38.90 47.36 11.28
N LEU A 30 -38.69 46.05 11.49
CA LEU A 30 -37.77 45.54 12.52
C LEU A 30 -36.33 45.55 11.99
N ALA A 31 -35.79 46.75 11.76
CA ALA A 31 -34.47 46.97 11.16
C ALA A 31 -33.64 47.97 11.97
N LYS A 32 -32.34 48.09 11.63
CA LYS A 32 -31.33 48.80 12.43
C LYS A 32 -31.78 50.20 12.88
N ASP A 33 -32.32 50.99 11.96
CA ASP A 33 -32.64 52.40 12.18
C ASP A 33 -33.86 52.62 13.09
N TYR A 34 -34.74 51.62 13.20
CA TYR A 34 -35.98 51.69 13.97
C TYR A 34 -35.91 50.86 15.26
N TRP A 35 -35.02 49.86 15.30
CA TRP A 35 -34.98 48.87 16.36
C TRP A 35 -34.76 49.47 17.75
N ARG A 36 -33.86 50.46 17.85
CA ARG A 36 -33.55 51.13 19.13
C ARG A 36 -34.82 51.74 19.76
N ILE A 37 -35.62 52.44 18.95
CA ILE A 37 -36.85 53.10 19.38
C ILE A 37 -37.89 52.05 19.78
N LEU A 38 -38.12 51.04 18.94
CA LEU A 38 -39.13 50.00 19.19
C LEU A 38 -38.82 49.16 20.43
N LYS A 39 -37.55 48.81 20.64
CA LYS A 39 -37.09 48.12 21.85
C LYS A 39 -37.29 48.98 23.09
N SER A 40 -37.02 50.28 23.00
CA SER A 40 -37.22 51.24 24.11
C SER A 40 -38.70 51.35 24.46
N LEU A 41 -39.56 51.58 23.46
CA LEU A 41 -41.02 51.63 23.63
C LEU A 41 -41.58 50.36 24.28
N TYR A 42 -41.16 49.18 23.81
CA TYR A 42 -41.57 47.91 24.42
C TYR A 42 -41.19 47.84 25.89
N LYS A 43 -39.94 48.17 26.25
CA LYS A 43 -39.49 48.10 27.65
C LYS A 43 -40.24 49.09 28.54
N LYS A 44 -40.42 50.34 28.08
CA LYS A 44 -41.13 51.37 28.84
C LYS A 44 -42.60 51.01 29.05
N THR A 45 -43.30 50.58 28.00
CA THR A 45 -44.69 50.12 28.08
C THR A 45 -44.84 48.91 29.00
N GLU A 46 -43.97 47.91 28.87
CA GLU A 46 -43.97 46.74 29.76
C GLU A 46 -43.73 47.13 31.22
N THR A 47 -42.71 47.92 31.53
CA THR A 47 -42.41 48.34 32.91
C THR A 47 -43.57 49.15 33.49
N TYR A 48 -44.17 50.04 32.71
CA TYR A 48 -45.32 50.83 33.14
C TYR A 48 -46.47 49.91 33.57
N PHE A 49 -46.95 49.03 32.68
CA PHE A 49 -48.09 48.17 32.99
C PHE A 49 -47.83 47.11 34.07
N LEU A 50 -46.58 46.70 34.30
CA LEU A 50 -46.24 45.73 35.34
C LEU A 50 -46.10 46.34 36.75
N ASN A 51 -45.94 47.66 36.84
CA ASN A 51 -45.69 48.35 38.11
C ASN A 51 -46.90 49.18 38.59
N LEU A 52 -48.04 49.11 37.89
CA LEU A 52 -49.26 49.78 38.32
C LEU A 52 -49.78 49.16 39.61
N THR A 53 -50.19 50.01 40.54
CA THR A 53 -50.95 49.63 41.73
C THR A 53 -52.40 49.30 41.37
N GLU A 54 -53.14 48.64 42.26
CA GLU A 54 -54.55 48.30 42.02
C GLU A 54 -55.44 49.52 41.74
N GLU A 55 -55.13 50.67 42.35
CA GLU A 55 -55.88 51.92 42.15
C GLU A 55 -55.60 52.55 40.78
N GLU A 56 -54.35 52.51 40.31
CA GLU A 56 -53.95 53.10 39.03
C GLU A 56 -54.46 52.32 37.82
N ILE A 57 -54.82 51.04 37.98
CA ILE A 57 -55.37 50.21 36.90
C ILE A 57 -56.63 50.83 36.29
N TYR A 58 -57.50 51.41 37.11
CA TYR A 58 -58.80 51.93 36.67
C TYR A 58 -58.67 53.24 35.88
N SER A 59 -57.54 53.94 35.98
CA SER A 59 -57.27 55.19 35.26
C SER A 59 -56.48 55.01 33.97
N VAL A 60 -56.05 53.78 33.64
CA VAL A 60 -55.33 53.48 32.40
C VAL A 60 -56.23 53.63 31.17
N ASP A 61 -55.78 54.42 30.20
CA ASP A 61 -56.42 54.51 28.88
C ASP A 61 -56.19 53.21 28.07
N LYS A 62 -57.27 52.64 27.55
CA LYS A 62 -57.24 51.45 26.67
C LYS A 62 -56.38 51.66 25.42
N ASN A 63 -56.24 52.89 24.94
CA ASN A 63 -55.35 53.19 23.81
C ASN A 63 -53.88 53.01 24.20
N GLN A 64 -53.49 53.23 25.45
CA GLN A 64 -52.13 52.97 25.92
C GLN A 64 -51.84 51.46 25.94
N LEU A 65 -52.81 50.62 26.34
CA LEU A 65 -52.69 49.14 26.25
C LEU A 65 -52.53 48.67 24.79
N LEU A 66 -53.14 49.38 23.85
CA LEU A 66 -53.04 49.08 22.43
C LEU A 66 -51.62 49.27 21.89
N MET A 67 -50.80 50.15 22.49
CA MET A 67 -49.38 50.30 22.16
C MET A 67 -48.59 49.02 22.45
N LEU A 68 -48.72 48.47 23.67
CA LEU A 68 -48.08 47.21 24.04
C LEU A 68 -48.59 46.05 23.17
N THR A 69 -49.91 46.03 22.91
CA THR A 69 -50.55 45.04 22.03
C THR A 69 -49.92 45.04 20.63
N HIS A 70 -49.78 46.19 19.99
CA HIS A 70 -49.17 46.29 18.65
C HIS A 70 -47.69 45.92 18.66
N LEU A 71 -46.93 46.26 19.71
CA LEU A 71 -45.53 45.86 19.85
C LEU A 71 -45.39 44.34 19.99
N ILE A 72 -46.21 43.71 20.84
CA ILE A 72 -46.24 42.25 21.01
C ILE A 72 -46.62 41.58 19.69
N PHE A 73 -47.68 42.05 19.04
CA PHE A 73 -48.11 41.52 17.74
C PHE A 73 -46.97 41.56 16.73
N ARG A 74 -46.26 42.68 16.62
CA ARG A 74 -45.17 42.83 15.65
C ARG A 74 -43.98 41.93 15.95
N LEU A 75 -43.61 41.81 17.23
CA LEU A 75 -42.57 40.88 17.67
C LEU A 75 -42.98 39.42 17.39
N ASP A 76 -44.25 39.09 17.59
CA ASP A 76 -44.78 37.75 17.37
C ASP A 76 -44.77 37.36 15.88
N GLN A 77 -45.09 38.29 14.97
CA GLN A 77 -45.02 38.05 13.53
C GLN A 77 -43.58 37.92 12.97
N ALA A 78 -42.57 38.42 13.68
CA ALA A 78 -41.21 38.51 13.15
C ALA A 78 -40.62 37.13 12.76
N ASP A 79 -40.08 37.02 11.54
CA ASP A 79 -39.33 35.83 11.10
C ASP A 79 -37.93 35.84 11.68
N VAL A 80 -37.65 34.93 12.61
CA VAL A 80 -36.35 34.84 13.27
C VAL A 80 -35.31 34.19 12.36
N LYS A 81 -35.71 33.21 11.54
CA LYS A 81 -34.78 32.36 10.78
C LYS A 81 -34.19 33.13 9.59
N HIS A 82 -35.00 33.93 8.92
CA HIS A 82 -34.61 34.67 7.72
C HIS A 82 -34.28 36.14 8.00
N ASN A 83 -34.16 36.55 9.27
CA ASN A 83 -33.77 37.92 9.60
C ASN A 83 -32.28 38.16 9.26
N THR A 84 -32.06 39.01 8.25
CA THR A 84 -30.74 39.42 7.75
C THR A 84 -30.29 40.79 8.29
N SER A 85 -31.13 41.49 9.06
CA SER A 85 -30.78 42.80 9.61
C SER A 85 -29.62 42.70 10.61
N PRO A 86 -28.64 43.63 10.60
CA PRO A 86 -27.61 43.68 11.62
C PRO A 86 -28.19 43.95 13.03
N PHE A 87 -29.30 44.68 13.11
CA PHE A 87 -30.06 44.88 14.35
C PHE A 87 -31.58 44.95 14.08
N PRO A 88 -32.45 44.28 14.85
CA PRO A 88 -32.10 43.26 15.84
C PRO A 88 -31.44 42.04 15.21
N THR A 89 -30.51 41.41 15.91
CA THR A 89 -30.00 40.09 15.55
C THR A 89 -31.08 39.01 15.79
N GLN A 90 -30.90 37.82 15.24
CA GLN A 90 -31.81 36.68 15.51
C GLN A 90 -31.94 36.41 17.02
N ALA A 91 -30.81 36.40 17.75
CA ALA A 91 -30.80 36.21 19.20
C ALA A 91 -31.60 37.31 19.94
N THR A 92 -31.49 38.56 19.47
CA THR A 92 -32.24 39.69 20.02
C THR A 92 -33.75 39.51 19.80
N LEU A 93 -34.18 39.09 18.61
CA LEU A 93 -35.59 38.80 18.34
C LEU A 93 -36.12 37.65 19.21
N ARG A 94 -35.37 36.55 19.33
CA ARG A 94 -35.74 35.42 20.21
C ARG A 94 -35.91 35.88 21.65
N TYR A 95 -34.98 36.70 22.16
CA TYR A 95 -35.07 37.29 23.49
C TYR A 95 -36.35 38.11 23.66
N MET A 96 -36.65 39.00 22.72
CA MET A 96 -37.82 39.89 22.82
C MET A 96 -39.15 39.14 22.72
N LYS A 97 -39.25 38.07 21.91
CA LYS A 97 -40.43 37.18 21.91
C LYS A 97 -40.62 36.47 23.26
N ARG A 98 -39.55 35.96 23.88
CA ARG A 98 -39.62 35.37 25.23
C ARG A 98 -40.05 36.41 26.27
N ARG A 99 -39.56 37.64 26.14
CA ARG A 99 -39.92 38.75 27.00
C ARG A 99 -41.42 39.09 26.90
N ALA A 100 -41.98 39.14 25.68
CA ALA A 100 -43.42 39.28 25.45
C ALA A 100 -44.25 38.19 26.13
N ARG A 101 -43.87 36.92 25.99
CA ARG A 101 -44.55 35.82 26.69
C ARG A 101 -44.49 35.95 28.20
N ARG A 102 -43.32 36.30 28.74
CA ARG A 102 -43.15 36.52 30.19
C ARG A 102 -44.02 37.68 30.68
N CYS A 103 -44.04 38.80 29.97
CA CYS A 103 -44.89 39.95 30.27
C CYS A 103 -46.35 39.52 30.39
N LEU A 104 -46.89 38.82 29.37
CA LEU A 104 -48.28 38.34 29.42
C LEU A 104 -48.54 37.36 30.57
N ARG A 105 -47.60 36.47 30.90
CA ARG A 105 -47.76 35.57 32.06
C ARG A 105 -47.75 36.28 33.40
N ILE A 106 -46.99 37.36 33.53
CA ILE A 106 -47.00 38.19 34.74
C ILE A 106 -48.32 38.96 34.80
N LEU A 107 -48.72 39.62 33.71
CA LEU A 107 -50.01 40.32 33.61
C LEU A 107 -51.19 39.42 33.92
N ALA A 108 -51.19 38.17 33.46
CA ALA A 108 -52.26 37.22 33.78
C ALA A 108 -52.43 36.97 35.29
N LYS A 109 -51.35 37.13 36.07
CA LYS A 109 -51.35 36.94 37.53
C LYS A 109 -51.62 38.24 38.28
N THR A 110 -51.03 39.35 37.85
CA THR A 110 -51.08 40.63 38.57
C THR A 110 -52.25 41.50 38.12
N HIS A 111 -52.57 41.50 36.82
CA HIS A 111 -53.61 42.33 36.19
C HIS A 111 -54.37 41.54 35.10
N PRO A 112 -55.18 40.52 35.47
CA PRO A 112 -55.81 39.58 34.52
C PRO A 112 -56.68 40.26 33.44
N GLN A 113 -57.29 41.40 33.77
CA GLN A 113 -58.05 42.25 32.84
C GLN A 113 -57.17 42.80 31.71
N PHE A 114 -55.93 43.24 31.98
CA PHE A 114 -55.01 43.72 30.94
C PHE A 114 -54.50 42.58 30.07
N TYR A 115 -54.25 41.41 30.67
CA TYR A 115 -53.96 40.21 29.90
C TYR A 115 -55.09 39.91 28.91
N PHE A 116 -56.35 39.90 29.38
CA PHE A 116 -57.49 39.64 28.52
C PHE A 116 -57.61 40.68 27.40
N GLU A 117 -57.56 41.98 27.71
CA GLU A 117 -57.72 43.04 26.71
C GLU A 117 -56.63 42.98 25.62
N ILE A 118 -55.36 42.77 26.00
CA ILE A 118 -54.26 42.62 25.06
C ILE A 118 -54.46 41.37 24.20
N VAL A 119 -54.69 40.21 24.82
CA VAL A 119 -54.74 38.94 24.09
C VAL A 119 -56.00 38.82 23.23
N ALA A 120 -57.13 39.34 23.68
CA ALA A 120 -58.35 39.45 22.87
C ALA A 120 -58.08 40.21 21.56
N LYS A 121 -57.36 41.33 21.63
CA LYS A 121 -56.96 42.07 20.43
C LYS A 121 -55.95 41.30 19.58
N LEU A 122 -54.95 40.65 20.17
CA LEU A 122 -53.98 39.81 19.46
C LEU A 122 -54.63 38.66 18.68
N LEU A 123 -55.69 38.04 19.23
CA LEU A 123 -56.51 37.03 18.53
C LEU A 123 -57.20 37.65 17.31
N THR A 124 -57.86 38.79 17.48
CA THR A 124 -58.55 39.47 16.37
C THR A 124 -57.61 39.99 15.27
N PHE A 125 -56.36 40.33 15.61
CA PHE A 125 -55.35 40.73 14.63
C PHE A 125 -54.88 39.60 13.71
N GLN A 126 -55.31 38.36 13.96
CA GLN A 126 -55.04 37.23 13.07
C GLN A 126 -56.05 37.09 11.92
N SER A 127 -56.99 38.03 11.79
CA SER A 127 -58.03 37.98 10.75
C SER A 127 -57.44 37.84 9.34
N GLY A 128 -58.09 37.04 8.49
CA GLY A 128 -57.67 36.79 7.09
C GLY A 128 -56.59 35.73 6.92
N LYS A 129 -56.17 35.06 8.00
CA LYS A 129 -55.18 33.98 7.96
C LYS A 129 -55.85 32.62 8.12
N THR A 130 -55.36 31.62 7.39
CA THR A 130 -55.86 30.23 7.46
C THR A 130 -55.28 29.46 8.65
N SER A 131 -54.03 29.70 9.03
CA SER A 131 -53.32 29.03 10.12
C SER A 131 -52.25 29.94 10.73
N LEU A 132 -51.88 29.69 11.98
CA LEU A 132 -50.78 30.39 12.65
C LEU A 132 -49.41 29.83 12.23
N ASN A 133 -48.43 30.73 12.06
CA ASN A 133 -47.05 30.33 11.77
C ASN A 133 -46.35 29.81 13.04
N LYS A 134 -46.31 28.48 13.16
CA LYS A 134 -45.71 27.74 14.29
C LYS A 134 -44.23 28.04 14.54
N ASN A 135 -43.51 28.54 13.54
CA ASN A 135 -42.09 28.88 13.66
C ASN A 135 -41.88 30.25 14.31
N ASN A 136 -42.79 31.19 14.07
CA ASN A 136 -42.60 32.59 14.43
C ASN A 136 -43.53 33.04 15.56
N GLN A 137 -44.80 32.62 15.56
CA GLN A 137 -45.85 33.16 16.43
C GLN A 137 -45.86 32.53 17.83
N TRP A 138 -44.77 32.72 18.58
CA TRP A 138 -44.57 32.10 19.89
C TRP A 138 -45.55 32.58 20.95
N VAL A 139 -45.95 33.85 20.90
CA VAL A 139 -46.90 34.45 21.85
C VAL A 139 -48.28 33.87 21.63
N MET A 140 -48.77 33.85 20.37
CA MET A 140 -50.08 33.26 20.07
C MET A 140 -50.14 31.78 20.39
N MET A 141 -49.06 31.03 20.13
CA MET A 141 -48.98 29.62 20.50
C MET A 141 -48.98 29.42 22.01
N ASP A 142 -48.35 30.30 22.81
CA ASP A 142 -48.39 30.23 24.27
C ASP A 142 -49.78 30.58 24.83
N VAL A 143 -50.50 31.50 24.18
CA VAL A 143 -51.88 31.85 24.53
C VAL A 143 -52.80 30.65 24.31
N LEU A 144 -52.74 30.04 23.12
CA LEU A 144 -53.69 29.00 22.70
C LEU A 144 -53.31 27.60 23.22
N PHE A 145 -52.02 27.35 23.44
CA PHE A 145 -51.49 26.02 23.75
C PHE A 145 -50.45 26.01 24.88
N GLY A 146 -50.38 27.05 25.73
CA GLY A 146 -49.37 27.16 26.78
C GLY A 146 -49.37 26.03 27.81
N ASN A 147 -50.50 25.35 28.00
CA ASN A 147 -50.67 24.19 28.89
C ASN A 147 -50.85 22.87 28.13
N SER A 148 -50.70 22.89 26.80
CA SER A 148 -50.88 21.73 25.93
C SER A 148 -49.74 20.72 26.10
N ARG A 149 -50.08 19.43 26.19
CA ARG A 149 -49.09 18.33 26.14
C ARG A 149 -48.63 18.02 24.72
N ARG A 150 -49.51 18.24 23.74
CA ARG A 150 -49.19 18.01 22.32
C ARG A 150 -48.43 19.15 21.68
N ALA A 151 -48.44 20.35 22.24
CA ALA A 151 -47.74 21.50 21.66
C ALA A 151 -46.69 22.02 22.63
N HIS A 152 -45.42 21.81 22.32
CA HIS A 152 -44.32 22.31 23.13
C HIS A 152 -43.32 23.07 22.27
N GLN A 153 -42.65 24.03 22.89
CA GLN A 153 -41.65 24.84 22.20
C GLN A 153 -40.27 24.19 22.27
N LYS A 154 -39.61 24.06 21.12
CA LYS A 154 -38.25 23.49 21.05
C LYS A 154 -37.18 24.40 21.67
N SER A 155 -36.00 23.85 21.92
CA SER A 155 -34.78 24.58 22.31
C SER A 155 -34.95 25.43 23.58
N HIS A 156 -35.48 24.83 24.66
CA HIS A 156 -35.73 25.52 25.94
C HIS A 156 -36.49 26.85 25.80
N GLY A 157 -37.51 26.85 24.93
CA GLY A 157 -38.36 28.02 24.69
C GLY A 157 -37.79 29.06 23.70
N GLN A 158 -36.82 28.66 22.87
CA GLN A 158 -36.19 29.53 21.86
C GLN A 158 -36.40 29.06 20.41
N GLY A 159 -37.04 27.91 20.21
CA GLY A 159 -37.31 27.33 18.89
C GLY A 159 -38.75 27.51 18.44
N SER A 160 -39.08 26.88 17.32
CA SER A 160 -40.45 26.74 16.82
C SER A 160 -41.29 25.88 17.78
N TYR A 161 -42.62 26.02 17.67
CA TYR A 161 -43.54 25.08 18.30
C TYR A 161 -43.59 23.77 17.51
N HIS A 162 -43.48 22.67 18.25
CA HIS A 162 -43.68 21.32 17.72
C HIS A 162 -45.02 20.78 18.19
N PHE A 163 -45.73 20.09 17.28
CA PHE A 163 -46.96 19.40 17.59
C PHE A 163 -46.71 17.91 17.53
N ASP A 164 -46.92 17.22 18.65
CA ASP A 164 -46.94 15.76 18.75
C ASP A 164 -48.39 15.27 18.63
N PRO A 165 -48.77 14.63 17.50
CA PRO A 165 -50.11 14.13 17.31
C PRO A 165 -50.53 13.06 18.35
N ASN A 166 -49.57 12.33 18.92
CA ASN A 166 -49.82 11.21 19.83
C ASN A 166 -50.08 11.66 21.27
N ALA A 167 -49.59 12.84 21.66
CA ALA A 167 -49.80 13.42 23.00
C ALA A 167 -51.12 14.22 23.12
N TYR A 168 -52.06 14.00 22.19
CA TYR A 168 -53.36 14.66 22.17
C TYR A 168 -54.29 14.10 23.25
N HIS A 169 -54.82 14.97 24.13
CA HIS A 169 -55.82 14.60 25.15
C HIS A 169 -57.09 15.44 25.01
N LEU A 170 -58.24 14.76 24.91
CA LEU A 170 -59.54 15.39 24.60
C LEU A 170 -60.08 16.34 25.68
N HIS A 171 -59.69 16.15 26.94
CA HIS A 171 -60.33 16.82 28.09
C HIS A 171 -59.40 17.78 28.85
N GLN A 172 -58.17 17.97 28.35
CA GLN A 172 -57.22 18.87 29.00
C GLN A 172 -57.37 20.30 28.49
N GLN A 173 -57.32 21.26 29.41
CA GLN A 173 -57.27 22.69 29.09
C GLN A 173 -55.89 23.00 28.50
N GLU A 174 -55.85 23.48 27.26
CA GLU A 174 -54.59 23.66 26.52
C GLU A 174 -54.13 25.12 26.51
N GLU A 175 -55.07 26.04 26.59
CA GLU A 175 -54.86 27.47 26.65
C GLU A 175 -54.03 27.86 27.88
N GLY A 176 -53.20 28.90 27.75
CA GLY A 176 -52.23 29.27 28.78
C GLY A 176 -52.86 29.77 30.08
N GLN A 177 -54.05 30.38 30.02
CA GLN A 177 -54.76 31.00 31.16
C GLN A 177 -56.27 30.66 31.12
N PRO A 178 -56.65 29.38 31.32
CA PRO A 178 -58.01 28.90 31.08
C PRO A 178 -59.07 29.63 31.93
N GLN A 179 -58.73 29.95 33.18
CA GLN A 179 -59.66 30.60 34.12
C GLN A 179 -60.11 31.97 33.63
N ILE A 180 -59.24 32.71 32.93
CA ILE A 180 -59.59 34.03 32.38
C ILE A 180 -60.61 33.85 31.25
N TRP A 181 -60.36 32.91 30.33
CA TRP A 181 -61.25 32.65 29.18
C TRP A 181 -62.62 32.11 29.58
N ASP A 182 -62.68 31.34 30.67
CA ASP A 182 -63.92 30.81 31.24
C ASP A 182 -64.91 31.89 31.69
N THR A 183 -64.42 33.09 32.01
CA THR A 183 -65.26 34.24 32.39
C THR A 183 -65.73 35.08 31.20
N GLN A 184 -65.23 34.82 29.98
CA GLN A 184 -65.38 35.70 28.81
C GLN A 184 -66.10 35.00 27.64
N LEU A 185 -67.07 34.14 27.94
CA LEU A 185 -67.74 33.28 26.93
C LEU A 185 -68.38 34.06 25.77
N LYS A 186 -68.92 35.27 26.02
CA LYS A 186 -69.48 36.13 24.97
C LYS A 186 -68.43 36.49 23.91
N PHE A 187 -67.25 36.93 24.35
CA PHE A 187 -66.14 37.23 23.44
C PHE A 187 -65.65 35.98 22.70
N VAL A 188 -65.57 34.84 23.39
CA VAL A 188 -65.19 33.57 22.77
C VAL A 188 -66.17 33.18 21.65
N GLN A 189 -67.47 33.42 21.84
CA GLN A 189 -68.48 33.20 20.81
C GLN A 189 -68.31 34.16 19.61
N GLU A 190 -67.98 35.44 19.85
CA GLU A 190 -67.70 36.41 18.79
C GLU A 190 -66.52 36.01 17.88
N LEU A 191 -65.55 35.24 18.39
CA LEU A 191 -64.44 34.73 17.58
C LEU A 191 -64.93 33.82 16.44
N LEU A 192 -66.03 33.10 16.64
CA LEU A 192 -66.61 32.21 15.61
C LEU A 192 -67.26 32.97 14.45
N MET A 193 -67.53 34.27 14.62
CA MET A 193 -68.11 35.15 13.61
C MET A 193 -67.05 35.91 12.79
N LYS A 194 -65.77 35.72 13.10
CA LYS A 194 -64.63 36.38 12.43
C LYS A 194 -63.90 35.40 11.54
N ASP A 195 -63.24 35.90 10.50
CA ASP A 195 -62.38 35.11 9.63
C ASP A 195 -61.00 34.87 10.26
N LEU A 196 -60.86 33.81 11.06
CA LEU A 196 -59.69 33.55 11.89
C LEU A 196 -59.01 32.20 11.55
N PRO A 197 -57.73 32.02 11.93
CA PRO A 197 -57.05 30.73 11.85
C PRO A 197 -57.77 29.60 12.57
N TRP A 198 -57.62 28.38 12.04
CA TRP A 198 -58.25 27.20 12.64
C TRP A 198 -57.82 26.95 14.10
N GLU A 199 -56.60 27.34 14.48
CA GLU A 199 -56.14 27.21 15.87
C GLU A 199 -57.01 28.02 16.85
N ILE A 200 -57.47 29.20 16.42
CA ILE A 200 -58.33 30.07 17.22
C ILE A 200 -59.76 29.52 17.26
N TYR A 201 -60.26 28.99 16.14
CA TYR A 201 -61.56 28.30 16.14
C TYR A 201 -61.55 27.08 17.05
N GLU A 202 -60.50 26.26 17.02
CA GLU A 202 -60.38 25.09 17.90
C GLU A 202 -60.39 25.51 19.37
N PHE A 203 -59.65 26.57 19.71
CA PHE A 203 -59.67 27.16 21.04
C PHE A 203 -61.09 27.62 21.44
N ALA A 204 -61.78 28.37 20.58
CA ALA A 204 -63.11 28.88 20.89
C ALA A 204 -64.14 27.76 21.09
N ILE A 205 -64.13 26.75 20.21
CA ILE A 205 -65.03 25.59 20.30
C ILE A 205 -64.77 24.78 21.57
N LYS A 206 -63.50 24.57 21.97
CA LYS A 206 -63.18 23.84 23.19
C LYS A 206 -63.65 24.57 24.44
N THR A 207 -63.37 25.87 24.53
CA THR A 207 -63.81 26.71 25.64
C THR A 207 -65.33 26.70 25.76
N LEU A 208 -66.06 26.88 24.66
CA LEU A 208 -67.53 26.86 24.66
C LEU A 208 -68.10 25.48 25.02
N ASN A 209 -67.53 24.39 24.48
CA ASN A 209 -68.01 23.03 24.74
C ASN A 209 -67.85 22.65 26.23
N ARG A 210 -66.73 23.02 26.86
CA ARG A 210 -66.50 22.84 28.32
C ARG A 210 -67.63 23.45 29.16
N HIS A 211 -68.21 24.57 28.72
CA HIS A 211 -69.30 25.28 29.39
C HIS A 211 -70.69 24.95 28.83
N GLN A 212 -70.81 23.91 27.99
CA GLN A 212 -72.05 23.53 27.31
C GLN A 212 -72.69 24.65 26.47
N ALA A 213 -71.93 25.71 26.16
CA ALA A 213 -72.35 26.87 25.38
C ALA A 213 -72.14 26.64 23.87
N THR A 214 -72.57 25.47 23.39
CA THR A 214 -72.30 25.03 22.01
C THR A 214 -72.88 26.03 20.99
N PRO A 215 -72.12 26.47 19.97
CA PRO A 215 -72.65 27.38 18.97
C PRO A 215 -73.78 26.70 18.18
N THR A 216 -74.98 27.28 18.23
CA THR A 216 -76.18 26.75 17.57
C THR A 216 -76.31 27.21 16.12
N GLN A 217 -75.58 28.24 15.69
CA GLN A 217 -75.59 28.76 14.32
C GLN A 217 -74.19 29.19 13.89
N LEU A 218 -73.56 28.41 13.01
CA LEU A 218 -72.33 28.77 12.29
C LEU A 218 -72.66 28.88 10.80
N SER A 219 -72.01 29.81 10.10
CA SER A 219 -72.16 29.90 8.64
C SER A 219 -71.60 28.66 7.94
N GLU A 220 -72.15 28.34 6.77
CA GLU A 220 -71.64 27.23 5.95
C GLU A 220 -70.15 27.37 5.63
N GLU A 221 -69.68 28.60 5.41
CA GLU A 221 -68.26 28.89 5.15
C GLU A 221 -67.35 28.51 6.32
N VAL A 222 -67.79 28.76 7.56
CA VAL A 222 -67.05 28.36 8.77
C VAL A 222 -67.07 26.84 8.93
N LEU A 223 -68.19 26.19 8.66
CA LEU A 223 -68.30 24.72 8.69
C LEU A 223 -67.40 24.06 7.64
N GLU A 224 -67.31 24.63 6.43
CA GLU A 224 -66.37 24.17 5.40
C GLU A 224 -64.90 24.35 5.86
N LYS A 225 -64.56 25.49 6.46
CA LYS A 225 -63.22 25.69 7.06
C LYS A 225 -62.91 24.65 8.12
N PHE A 226 -63.89 24.29 8.95
CA PHE A 226 -63.72 23.28 10.00
C PHE A 226 -63.45 21.88 9.41
N LEU A 227 -64.16 21.49 8.35
CA LEU A 227 -63.95 20.21 7.66
C LEU A 227 -62.57 20.13 6.99
N ASN A 228 -62.08 21.26 6.45
CA ASN A 228 -60.76 21.34 5.81
C ASN A 228 -59.61 21.58 6.80
N ALA A 229 -59.90 21.92 8.06
CA ALA A 229 -58.89 22.15 9.09
C ALA A 229 -58.20 20.84 9.51
N PRO A 230 -56.93 20.89 9.96
CA PRO A 230 -56.25 19.72 10.53
C PRO A 230 -56.80 19.29 11.90
N SER A 231 -57.79 20.02 12.45
CA SER A 231 -58.35 19.76 13.78
C SER A 231 -59.48 18.73 13.75
N ASN A 232 -59.28 17.60 14.43
CA ASN A 232 -60.33 16.59 14.61
C ASN A 232 -61.54 17.11 15.41
N TRP A 233 -61.31 18.08 16.31
CA TRP A 233 -62.39 18.72 17.05
C TRP A 233 -63.29 19.55 16.15
N LEU A 234 -62.68 20.38 15.30
CA LEU A 234 -63.44 21.17 14.33
C LEU A 234 -64.20 20.27 13.35
N LYS A 235 -63.55 19.23 12.81
CA LYS A 235 -64.20 18.22 11.94
C LYS A 235 -65.41 17.56 12.62
N ARG A 236 -65.27 17.15 13.89
CA ARG A 236 -66.35 16.52 14.67
C ARG A 236 -67.51 17.49 14.93
N THR A 237 -67.20 18.70 15.38
CA THR A 237 -68.21 19.74 15.63
C THR A 237 -68.94 20.11 14.35
N ALA A 238 -68.22 20.30 13.24
CA ALA A 238 -68.83 20.56 11.95
C ALA A 238 -69.73 19.41 11.52
N THR A 239 -69.27 18.16 11.62
CA THR A 239 -70.07 16.98 11.28
C THR A 239 -71.37 16.94 12.06
N GLN A 240 -71.34 17.23 13.37
CA GLN A 240 -72.54 17.24 14.22
C GLN A 240 -73.53 18.35 13.83
N LEU A 241 -73.05 19.57 13.63
CA LEU A 241 -73.90 20.72 13.25
C LEU A 241 -74.47 20.56 11.83
N ILE A 242 -73.65 20.08 10.89
CA ILE A 242 -74.08 19.76 9.52
C ILE A 242 -75.12 18.64 9.56
N TYR A 243 -74.92 17.59 10.35
CA TYR A 243 -75.88 16.50 10.46
C TYR A 243 -77.23 16.96 11.01
N GLN A 244 -77.23 17.80 12.06
CA GLN A 244 -78.47 18.42 12.56
C GLN A 244 -79.16 19.24 11.48
N THR A 245 -78.42 20.07 10.74
CA THR A 245 -78.95 20.86 9.62
C THR A 245 -79.50 19.94 8.52
N PHE A 246 -78.75 18.90 8.17
CA PHE A 246 -79.10 17.93 7.15
C PHE A 246 -80.40 17.18 7.49
N LEU A 247 -80.69 16.90 8.76
CA LEU A 247 -81.95 16.22 9.13
C LEU A 247 -83.19 17.01 8.74
N PHE A 248 -83.13 18.35 8.81
CA PHE A 248 -84.28 19.21 8.53
C PHE A 248 -84.28 19.80 7.11
N GLN A 249 -83.10 20.03 6.52
CA GLN A 249 -82.98 20.66 5.20
C GLN A 249 -81.81 20.09 4.38
N GLY A 250 -81.69 20.50 3.11
CA GLY A 250 -80.54 20.16 2.26
C GLY A 250 -79.25 20.85 2.72
N VAL A 251 -78.10 20.31 2.32
CA VAL A 251 -76.78 20.92 2.55
C VAL A 251 -75.98 20.92 1.24
N LYS A 252 -75.01 21.83 1.12
CA LYS A 252 -74.10 21.92 -0.03
C LYS A 252 -73.26 20.64 -0.21
N PRO A 253 -72.80 20.32 -1.44
CA PRO A 253 -72.02 19.10 -1.72
C PRO A 253 -70.78 18.94 -0.82
N ALA A 254 -70.04 20.02 -0.57
CA ALA A 254 -68.83 20.00 0.26
C ALA A 254 -69.13 19.64 1.73
N LEU A 255 -70.19 20.21 2.29
CA LEU A 255 -70.67 19.90 3.63
C LEU A 255 -71.18 18.46 3.73
N PHE A 256 -71.92 17.99 2.71
CA PHE A 256 -72.42 16.61 2.65
C PHE A 256 -71.27 15.60 2.59
N ALA A 257 -70.29 15.84 1.72
CA ALA A 257 -69.09 15.01 1.60
C ALA A 257 -68.33 14.94 2.93
N GLY A 258 -68.11 16.08 3.58
CA GLY A 258 -67.42 16.14 4.86
C GLY A 258 -68.20 15.46 5.99
N MET A 259 -69.51 15.69 6.06
CA MET A 259 -70.40 15.04 7.02
C MET A 259 -70.37 13.51 6.85
N TRP A 260 -70.57 13.01 5.64
CA TRP A 260 -70.53 11.57 5.36
C TRP A 260 -69.15 11.00 5.71
N PHE A 261 -68.08 11.65 5.26
CA PHE A 261 -66.72 11.17 5.44
C PHE A 261 -66.25 11.19 6.90
N TYR A 262 -66.57 12.22 7.69
CA TYR A 262 -66.11 12.32 9.08
C TYR A 262 -67.06 11.68 10.10
N SER A 263 -68.27 11.27 9.69
CA SER A 263 -69.22 10.54 10.55
C SER A 263 -68.74 9.14 10.95
N ASN A 264 -69.30 8.62 12.04
CA ASN A 264 -69.16 7.21 12.40
C ASN A 264 -70.05 6.31 11.50
N ALA A 265 -69.87 5.00 11.55
CA ALA A 265 -70.58 4.06 10.67
C ALA A 265 -72.11 4.12 10.83
N THR A 266 -72.61 4.23 12.06
CA THR A 266 -74.05 4.32 12.36
C THR A 266 -74.67 5.58 11.77
N VAL A 267 -74.01 6.73 11.95
CA VAL A 267 -74.47 8.01 11.41
C VAL A 267 -74.38 8.01 9.88
N ARG A 268 -73.33 7.44 9.28
CA ARG A 268 -73.24 7.28 7.81
C ARG A 268 -74.41 6.51 7.23
N LYS A 269 -74.74 5.35 7.82
CA LYS A 269 -75.87 4.53 7.36
C LYS A 269 -77.17 5.33 7.42
N LYS A 270 -77.39 6.08 8.50
CA LYS A 270 -78.55 6.95 8.65
C LYS A 270 -78.55 8.12 7.65
N ILE A 271 -77.38 8.70 7.35
CA ILE A 271 -77.25 9.72 6.29
C ILE A 271 -77.69 9.13 4.95
N GLU A 272 -77.23 7.93 4.59
CA GLU A 272 -77.59 7.24 3.35
C GLU A 272 -79.09 6.91 3.28
N GLU A 273 -79.68 6.41 4.38
CA GLU A 273 -81.13 6.14 4.49
C GLU A 273 -81.98 7.42 4.34
N VAL A 274 -81.59 8.51 4.98
CA VAL A 274 -82.29 9.80 4.88
C VAL A 274 -82.12 10.40 3.48
N ASP A 275 -80.93 10.28 2.88
CA ASP A 275 -80.65 10.80 1.54
C ASP A 275 -81.43 10.06 0.45
N ALA A 276 -81.57 8.74 0.59
CA ALA A 276 -82.34 7.90 -0.35
C ALA A 276 -83.82 8.30 -0.45
N ASN A 277 -84.38 8.90 0.60
CA ASN A 277 -85.77 9.36 0.67
C ASN A 277 -85.95 10.82 0.21
N ARG A 278 -84.89 11.49 -0.26
CA ARG A 278 -84.95 12.89 -0.74
C ARG A 278 -85.05 12.96 -2.26
N PRO A 279 -85.58 14.06 -2.82
CA PRO A 279 -85.56 14.31 -4.26
C PRO A 279 -84.14 14.21 -4.83
N LYS A 280 -84.01 13.60 -6.02
CA LYS A 280 -82.72 13.50 -6.72
C LYS A 280 -82.16 14.90 -6.99
N ARG A 281 -80.85 15.04 -6.76
CA ARG A 281 -80.10 16.27 -7.06
C ARG A 281 -79.60 16.26 -8.50
N ASP A 282 -79.25 17.42 -9.03
CA ASP A 282 -78.68 17.54 -10.36
C ASP A 282 -77.29 16.89 -10.48
N ALA A 283 -76.82 16.72 -11.71
CA ALA A 283 -75.54 16.08 -12.01
C ALA A 283 -74.34 16.89 -11.48
N ASP A 284 -74.43 18.23 -11.47
CA ASP A 284 -73.37 19.12 -11.02
C ASP A 284 -73.15 19.00 -9.51
N TRP A 285 -74.22 18.81 -8.75
CA TRP A 285 -74.17 18.56 -7.31
C TRP A 285 -73.41 17.26 -7.01
N TYR A 286 -73.73 16.16 -7.71
CA TYR A 286 -73.05 14.87 -7.50
C TYR A 286 -71.59 14.90 -7.97
N LYS A 287 -71.30 15.66 -9.03
CA LYS A 287 -69.94 15.92 -9.50
C LYS A 287 -69.10 16.60 -8.42
N GLU A 288 -69.61 17.70 -7.85
CA GLU A 288 -68.89 18.42 -6.79
C GLU A 288 -68.80 17.58 -5.50
N TYR A 289 -69.82 16.79 -5.16
CA TYR A 289 -69.75 15.81 -4.06
C TYR A 289 -68.62 14.79 -4.26
N GLY A 290 -68.54 14.18 -5.45
CA GLY A 290 -67.48 13.22 -5.78
C GLY A 290 -66.08 13.83 -5.69
N LYS A 291 -65.92 15.06 -6.19
CA LYS A 291 -64.67 15.82 -6.09
C LYS A 291 -64.26 16.13 -4.65
N GLN A 292 -65.21 16.54 -3.80
CA GLN A 292 -64.94 16.83 -2.39
C GLN A 292 -64.67 15.55 -1.59
N LEU A 293 -65.39 14.45 -1.87
CA LEU A 293 -65.15 13.15 -1.27
C LEU A 293 -63.77 12.61 -1.64
N TYR A 294 -63.36 12.75 -2.90
CA TYR A 294 -62.00 12.46 -3.36
C TYR A 294 -60.98 13.30 -2.59
N LYS A 295 -61.18 14.62 -2.52
CA LYS A 295 -60.28 15.53 -1.78
C LYS A 295 -60.09 15.12 -0.33
N PHE A 296 -61.16 14.78 0.40
CA PHE A 296 -61.04 14.33 1.80
C PHE A 296 -60.30 13.00 1.92
N SER A 297 -60.66 12.03 1.08
CA SER A 297 -60.02 10.71 1.08
C SER A 297 -58.55 10.78 0.70
N PHE A 298 -58.23 11.60 -0.31
CA PHE A 298 -56.88 11.90 -0.77
C PHE A 298 -56.03 12.51 0.35
N ASN A 299 -56.56 13.51 1.07
CA ASN A 299 -55.85 14.14 2.16
C ASN A 299 -55.58 13.17 3.33
N GLU A 300 -56.52 12.29 3.66
CA GLU A 300 -56.30 11.26 4.69
C GLU A 300 -55.27 10.22 4.24
N LEU A 301 -55.34 9.73 3.00
CA LEU A 301 -54.33 8.80 2.46
C LEU A 301 -52.93 9.41 2.44
N ARG A 302 -52.81 10.68 2.04
CA ARG A 302 -51.54 11.41 2.04
C ARG A 302 -50.94 11.51 3.44
N ASN A 303 -51.77 11.55 4.48
CA ASN A 303 -51.35 11.51 5.87
C ASN A 303 -51.11 10.09 6.40
N GLY A 304 -51.15 9.06 5.55
CA GLY A 304 -50.94 7.66 5.90
C GLY A 304 -52.18 6.97 6.50
N ASN A 305 -53.35 7.60 6.51
CA ASN A 305 -54.57 7.01 7.05
C ASN A 305 -55.29 6.17 5.99
N ASN A 306 -55.14 4.85 6.09
CA ASN A 306 -55.77 3.86 5.21
C ASN A 306 -56.99 3.16 5.85
N SER A 307 -57.68 3.83 6.77
CA SER A 307 -58.85 3.24 7.44
C SER A 307 -59.90 2.74 6.44
N ARG A 308 -60.66 1.70 6.82
CA ARG A 308 -61.75 1.12 6.00
C ARG A 308 -62.67 2.17 5.38
N ARG A 309 -62.90 3.26 6.10
CA ARG A 309 -63.70 4.41 5.66
C ARG A 309 -63.07 5.17 4.48
N VAL A 310 -61.76 5.43 4.54
CA VAL A 310 -61.03 6.10 3.45
C VAL A 310 -61.05 5.21 2.21
N VAL A 311 -60.86 3.91 2.39
CA VAL A 311 -60.96 2.91 1.30
C VAL A 311 -62.35 2.92 0.68
N GLN A 312 -63.40 2.82 1.49
CA GLN A 312 -64.80 2.85 1.01
C GLN A 312 -65.13 4.13 0.24
N ALA A 313 -64.65 5.27 0.73
CA ALA A 313 -64.85 6.56 0.07
C ALA A 313 -64.19 6.57 -1.33
N LEU A 314 -62.98 6.04 -1.46
CA LEU A 314 -62.26 5.95 -2.73
C LEU A 314 -62.87 4.92 -3.68
N GLU A 315 -63.32 3.78 -3.17
CA GLU A 315 -64.08 2.81 -3.97
C GLU A 315 -65.35 3.45 -4.55
N GLN A 316 -66.07 4.21 -3.74
CA GLN A 316 -67.24 4.95 -4.19
C GLN A 316 -66.88 6.01 -5.24
N VAL A 317 -65.80 6.76 -5.04
CA VAL A 317 -65.30 7.73 -6.03
C VAL A 317 -64.89 7.03 -7.33
N GLN A 318 -64.16 5.92 -7.27
CA GLN A 318 -63.74 5.16 -8.44
C GLN A 318 -64.94 4.57 -9.20
N GLN A 319 -65.92 4.01 -8.50
CA GLN A 319 -67.06 3.35 -9.14
C GLN A 319 -68.07 4.34 -9.75
N LYS A 320 -68.33 5.46 -9.06
CA LYS A 320 -69.40 6.40 -9.44
C LYS A 320 -68.91 7.72 -10.03
N TYR A 321 -67.68 8.12 -9.72
CA TYR A 321 -67.13 9.46 -10.00
C TYR A 321 -65.70 9.40 -10.57
N SER A 322 -65.33 8.33 -11.28
CA SER A 322 -63.95 8.13 -11.81
C SER A 322 -63.44 9.29 -12.67
N LYS A 323 -64.33 9.96 -13.41
CA LYS A 323 -64.00 11.14 -14.24
C LYS A 323 -63.50 12.34 -13.44
N GLU A 324 -63.80 12.39 -12.14
CA GLU A 324 -63.38 13.49 -11.26
C GLU A 324 -61.99 13.26 -10.65
N ILE A 325 -61.42 12.06 -10.82
CA ILE A 325 -60.05 11.74 -10.41
C ILE A 325 -59.10 12.32 -11.46
N GLN A 326 -58.32 13.32 -11.08
CA GLN A 326 -57.27 13.87 -11.94
C GLN A 326 -56.10 12.87 -12.00
N PRO A 327 -55.71 12.34 -13.17
CA PRO A 327 -54.65 11.32 -13.25
C PRO A 327 -53.33 11.76 -12.60
N ASP A 328 -52.93 13.01 -12.82
CA ASP A 328 -51.70 13.60 -12.26
C ASP A 328 -51.71 13.68 -10.73
N SER A 329 -52.90 13.60 -10.11
CA SER A 329 -53.03 13.58 -8.65
C SER A 329 -52.79 12.20 -8.04
N ILE A 330 -52.74 11.11 -8.83
CA ILE A 330 -52.62 9.74 -8.29
C ILE A 330 -51.18 9.42 -7.87
N LEU A 331 -50.18 9.85 -8.65
CA LEU A 331 -48.76 9.51 -8.37
C LEU A 331 -48.31 9.89 -6.93
N PRO A 332 -48.64 11.07 -6.38
CA PRO A 332 -48.31 11.41 -4.99
C PRO A 332 -48.88 10.47 -3.91
N ILE A 333 -49.92 9.69 -4.22
CA ILE A 333 -50.53 8.72 -3.30
C ILE A 333 -50.36 7.27 -3.77
N ALA A 334 -49.72 7.04 -4.93
CA ALA A 334 -49.47 5.72 -5.48
C ALA A 334 -48.82 4.76 -4.47
N PRO A 335 -47.89 5.19 -3.59
CA PRO A 335 -47.35 4.32 -2.55
C PRO A 335 -48.41 3.74 -1.62
N ALA A 336 -49.32 4.59 -1.11
CA ALA A 336 -50.40 4.16 -0.23
C ALA A 336 -51.40 3.25 -0.96
N LEU A 337 -51.63 3.49 -2.25
CA LEU A 337 -52.54 2.69 -3.07
C LEU A 337 -51.97 1.30 -3.38
N PHE A 338 -50.72 1.21 -3.85
CA PHE A 338 -50.07 -0.07 -4.16
C PHE A 338 -49.82 -0.93 -2.93
N GLN A 339 -49.42 -0.31 -1.81
CA GLN A 339 -49.15 -1.01 -0.55
C GLN A 339 -50.43 -1.37 0.22
N SER A 340 -51.60 -0.90 -0.25
CA SER A 340 -52.86 -1.33 0.33
C SER A 340 -53.11 -2.83 0.04
N LYS A 341 -53.80 -3.50 0.97
CA LYS A 341 -54.28 -4.89 0.78
C LYS A 341 -55.55 -4.96 -0.08
N HIS A 342 -56.00 -3.83 -0.63
CA HIS A 342 -57.27 -3.72 -1.35
C HIS A 342 -57.03 -3.65 -2.85
N ASN A 343 -57.48 -4.68 -3.58
CA ASN A 343 -57.34 -4.76 -5.03
C ASN A 343 -57.89 -3.51 -5.74
N ALA A 344 -59.02 -2.94 -5.27
CA ALA A 344 -59.61 -1.74 -5.88
C ALA A 344 -58.66 -0.53 -5.89
N LEU A 345 -57.91 -0.32 -4.80
CA LEU A 345 -56.92 0.76 -4.70
C LEU A 345 -55.68 0.48 -5.56
N GLN A 346 -55.25 -0.77 -5.65
CA GLN A 346 -54.16 -1.16 -6.57
C GLN A 346 -54.57 -0.95 -8.03
N GLU A 347 -55.81 -1.28 -8.40
CA GLU A 347 -56.37 -0.99 -9.73
C GLU A 347 -56.45 0.51 -10.01
N LEU A 348 -56.82 1.32 -9.01
CA LEU A 348 -56.81 2.78 -9.14
C LEU A 348 -55.41 3.31 -9.43
N ALA A 349 -54.38 2.81 -8.73
CA ALA A 349 -52.99 3.16 -9.00
C ALA A 349 -52.54 2.74 -10.41
N LEU A 350 -52.88 1.51 -10.84
CA LEU A 350 -52.57 1.03 -12.19
C LEU A 350 -53.29 1.85 -13.28
N SER A 351 -54.51 2.30 -13.01
CA SER A 351 -55.24 3.22 -13.91
C SER A 351 -54.58 4.59 -13.96
N GLY A 352 -54.01 5.09 -12.86
CA GLY A 352 -53.21 6.30 -12.89
C GLY A 352 -51.94 6.15 -13.72
N ALA A 353 -51.28 4.99 -13.61
CA ALA A 353 -50.09 4.68 -14.40
C ALA A 353 -50.35 4.61 -15.93
N ASP A 354 -51.61 4.48 -16.37
CA ASP A 354 -51.95 4.58 -17.79
C ASP A 354 -51.71 5.99 -18.36
N PHE A 355 -51.69 7.01 -17.52
CA PHE A 355 -51.41 8.41 -17.90
C PHE A 355 -49.95 8.82 -17.64
N ALA A 356 -49.14 7.91 -17.08
CA ALA A 356 -47.75 8.18 -16.73
C ALA A 356 -46.91 8.60 -17.95
N GLN A 357 -46.08 9.62 -17.75
CA GLN A 357 -45.05 10.03 -18.69
C GLN A 357 -43.77 9.19 -18.50
N PRO A 358 -42.91 9.06 -19.53
CA PRO A 358 -41.68 8.27 -19.42
C PRO A 358 -40.75 8.70 -18.28
N ASN A 359 -40.67 10.00 -17.98
CA ASN A 359 -39.86 10.55 -16.89
C ASN A 359 -40.44 10.30 -15.49
N GLU A 360 -41.69 9.83 -15.38
CA GLU A 360 -42.35 9.48 -14.12
C GLU A 360 -42.23 7.99 -13.78
N ALA A 361 -41.72 7.17 -14.70
CA ALA A 361 -41.70 5.71 -14.54
C ALA A 361 -40.94 5.26 -13.29
N ILE A 362 -39.84 5.93 -12.93
CA ILE A 362 -39.10 5.65 -11.68
C ILE A 362 -40.00 5.87 -10.46
N GLN A 363 -40.69 7.00 -10.38
CA GLN A 363 -41.55 7.34 -9.24
C GLN A 363 -42.70 6.34 -9.08
N TRP A 364 -43.28 5.90 -10.21
CA TRP A 364 -44.31 4.85 -10.21
C TRP A 364 -43.78 3.49 -9.75
N LEU A 365 -42.56 3.12 -10.14
CA LEU A 365 -41.93 1.87 -9.73
C LEU A 365 -41.48 1.90 -8.27
N GLU A 366 -40.98 3.04 -7.79
CA GLU A 366 -40.63 3.26 -6.38
C GLU A 366 -41.87 3.22 -5.48
N ALA A 367 -43.02 3.67 -5.99
CA ALA A 367 -44.29 3.61 -5.28
C ALA A 367 -44.75 2.18 -4.95
N LEU A 368 -44.24 1.14 -5.63
CA LEU A 368 -44.51 -0.24 -5.25
C LEU A 368 -44.02 -0.55 -3.82
N GLY A 369 -42.88 0.01 -3.40
CA GLY A 369 -42.22 -0.39 -2.14
C GLY A 369 -41.45 -1.71 -2.27
N GLY A 370 -41.10 -2.35 -1.14
CA GLY A 370 -40.25 -3.56 -1.11
C GLY A 370 -41.00 -4.88 -1.35
N ASP A 371 -42.18 -5.03 -0.74
CA ASP A 371 -42.93 -6.29 -0.65
C ASP A 371 -44.19 -6.28 -1.52
N VAL A 372 -43.99 -6.37 -2.84
CA VAL A 372 -45.09 -6.35 -3.81
C VAL A 372 -45.32 -7.71 -4.45
N ALA A 373 -46.60 -8.06 -4.62
CA ALA A 373 -47.00 -9.25 -5.37
C ALA A 373 -46.42 -9.20 -6.79
N PRO A 374 -45.69 -10.24 -7.26
CA PRO A 374 -45.03 -10.23 -8.57
C PRO A 374 -45.96 -9.86 -9.74
N ASN A 375 -47.23 -10.28 -9.69
CA ASN A 375 -48.23 -9.94 -10.70
C ASN A 375 -48.48 -8.43 -10.81
N LEU A 376 -48.54 -7.71 -9.68
CA LEU A 376 -48.76 -6.26 -9.67
C LEU A 376 -47.60 -5.51 -10.32
N TYR A 377 -46.36 -5.90 -9.99
CA TYR A 377 -45.17 -5.38 -10.64
C TYR A 377 -45.19 -5.61 -12.15
N GLN A 378 -45.47 -6.85 -12.61
CA GLN A 378 -45.47 -7.17 -14.03
C GLN A 378 -46.52 -6.35 -14.81
N ARG A 379 -47.70 -6.12 -14.22
CA ARG A 379 -48.75 -5.28 -14.82
C ARG A 379 -48.32 -3.82 -14.93
N LEU A 380 -47.71 -3.26 -13.87
CA LEU A 380 -47.18 -1.90 -13.89
C LEU A 380 -46.04 -1.75 -14.90
N ALA A 381 -45.05 -2.66 -14.85
CA ALA A 381 -43.92 -2.68 -15.76
C ALA A 381 -44.38 -2.75 -17.22
N LYS A 382 -45.39 -3.57 -17.54
CA LYS A 382 -45.97 -3.63 -18.90
C LYS A 382 -46.57 -2.29 -19.34
N LYS A 383 -47.33 -1.62 -18.47
CA LYS A 383 -47.91 -0.29 -18.76
C LYS A 383 -46.82 0.75 -18.98
N LEU A 384 -45.81 0.79 -18.11
CA LEU A 384 -44.69 1.75 -18.22
C LEU A 384 -43.82 1.47 -19.45
N MET A 385 -43.52 0.20 -19.77
CA MET A 385 -42.77 -0.18 -20.97
C MET A 385 -43.43 0.36 -22.26
N SER A 386 -44.76 0.39 -22.32
CA SER A 386 -45.51 0.92 -23.47
C SER A 386 -45.28 2.42 -23.71
N LYS A 387 -44.79 3.15 -22.68
CA LYS A 387 -44.47 4.59 -22.77
C LYS A 387 -43.13 4.85 -23.45
N PHE A 388 -42.22 3.87 -23.45
CA PHE A 388 -40.91 3.97 -24.10
C PHE A 388 -41.00 3.56 -25.57
N LYS A 389 -41.52 4.44 -26.42
CA LYS A 389 -41.72 4.19 -27.87
C LYS A 389 -40.44 4.24 -28.70
N LYS A 390 -39.36 4.85 -28.18
CA LYS A 390 -38.07 4.94 -28.90
C LYS A 390 -37.54 3.53 -29.21
N LYS A 391 -37.00 3.35 -30.42
CA LYS A 391 -36.31 2.11 -30.84
C LYS A 391 -34.95 1.98 -30.15
N ASN A 392 -34.25 3.10 -29.99
CA ASN A 392 -32.95 3.19 -29.32
C ASN A 392 -33.06 4.13 -28.12
N ILE A 393 -32.56 3.71 -26.97
CA ILE A 393 -32.48 4.50 -25.73
C ILE A 393 -31.00 4.80 -25.45
N TYR A 394 -30.68 6.04 -25.09
CA TYR A 394 -29.31 6.41 -24.74
C TYR A 394 -28.91 5.91 -23.34
N THR A 395 -27.61 5.73 -23.10
CA THR A 395 -27.09 5.22 -21.83
C THR A 395 -27.55 6.06 -20.64
N ASN A 396 -27.47 7.40 -20.75
CA ASN A 396 -27.89 8.33 -19.70
C ASN A 396 -29.40 8.29 -19.41
N GLU A 397 -30.23 7.81 -20.34
CA GLU A 397 -31.67 7.65 -20.13
C GLU A 397 -32.01 6.37 -19.34
N ILE A 398 -31.18 5.33 -19.42
CA ILE A 398 -31.42 4.02 -18.78
C ILE A 398 -30.65 3.84 -17.46
N GLU A 399 -29.50 4.48 -17.31
CA GLU A 399 -28.66 4.42 -16.10
C GLU A 399 -29.44 4.72 -14.80
N PRO A 400 -30.33 5.74 -14.73
CA PRO A 400 -31.11 6.00 -13.52
C PRO A 400 -32.03 4.84 -13.10
N TYR A 401 -32.41 3.98 -14.04
CA TYR A 401 -33.20 2.78 -13.76
C TYR A 401 -32.31 1.64 -13.26
N ILE A 402 -31.19 1.40 -13.94
CA ILE A 402 -30.27 0.29 -13.61
C ILE A 402 -29.57 0.55 -12.27
N TYR A 403 -29.09 1.77 -12.04
CA TYR A 403 -28.40 2.21 -10.82
C TYR A 403 -29.38 2.67 -9.73
N ASN A 404 -30.40 1.85 -9.48
CA ASN A 404 -31.40 2.12 -8.46
C ASN A 404 -31.39 1.01 -7.40
N VAL A 405 -31.58 1.42 -6.14
CA VAL A 405 -31.65 0.50 -4.98
C VAL A 405 -32.90 -0.38 -5.03
N SER A 406 -33.99 0.11 -5.63
CA SER A 406 -35.19 -0.67 -5.84
C SER A 406 -34.98 -1.75 -6.89
N LYS A 407 -35.11 -3.02 -6.47
CA LYS A 407 -35.05 -4.19 -7.37
C LYS A 407 -36.04 -4.10 -8.53
N TYR A 408 -37.21 -3.47 -8.33
CA TYR A 408 -38.24 -3.33 -9.38
C TYR A 408 -37.87 -2.27 -10.42
N VAL A 409 -37.25 -1.17 -9.98
CA VAL A 409 -36.73 -0.13 -10.87
C VAL A 409 -35.55 -0.68 -11.67
N SER A 410 -34.64 -1.40 -11.01
CA SER A 410 -33.49 -2.04 -11.66
C SER A 410 -33.91 -3.12 -12.66
N ASP A 411 -34.82 -4.04 -12.31
CA ASP A 411 -35.37 -5.04 -13.24
C ASP A 411 -36.02 -4.38 -14.46
N PHE A 412 -36.75 -3.26 -14.25
CA PHE A 412 -37.34 -2.50 -15.35
C PHE A 412 -36.28 -1.87 -16.25
N GLY A 413 -35.22 -1.31 -15.67
CA GLY A 413 -34.04 -0.84 -16.40
C GLY A 413 -33.43 -1.95 -17.24
N TRP A 414 -33.23 -3.14 -16.69
CA TRP A 414 -32.71 -4.28 -17.45
C TRP A 414 -33.65 -4.76 -18.55
N ARG A 415 -34.98 -4.61 -18.41
CA ARG A 415 -35.91 -4.89 -19.52
C ARG A 415 -35.81 -3.88 -20.65
N LEU A 416 -35.50 -2.62 -20.33
CA LEU A 416 -35.22 -1.60 -21.34
C LEU A 416 -33.88 -1.82 -22.04
N SER A 417 -32.96 -2.62 -21.47
CA SER A 417 -31.62 -2.86 -22.03
C SER A 417 -31.64 -3.48 -23.44
N ASP A 418 -32.70 -4.21 -23.81
CA ASP A 418 -32.87 -4.76 -25.16
C ASP A 418 -33.01 -3.65 -26.24
N LYS A 419 -33.24 -2.39 -25.84
CA LYS A 419 -33.31 -1.20 -26.71
C LYS A 419 -32.05 -0.33 -26.70
N VAL A 420 -30.98 -0.79 -26.07
CA VAL A 420 -29.74 -0.01 -25.88
C VAL A 420 -28.63 -0.62 -26.75
N SER A 421 -27.72 0.24 -27.23
CA SER A 421 -26.56 -0.21 -28.00
C SER A 421 -25.62 -1.08 -27.16
N ILE A 422 -24.81 -1.93 -27.81
CA ILE A 422 -23.84 -2.77 -27.12
C ILE A 422 -22.74 -1.96 -26.41
N TRP A 423 -22.36 -0.79 -26.96
CA TRP A 423 -21.40 0.14 -26.34
C TRP A 423 -21.94 0.77 -25.06
N SER A 424 -23.21 1.11 -25.05
CA SER A 424 -23.89 1.56 -23.83
C SER A 424 -23.91 0.45 -22.78
N MET A 425 -24.16 -0.79 -23.18
CA MET A 425 -24.12 -1.95 -22.27
C MET A 425 -22.73 -2.19 -21.70
N TYR A 426 -21.68 -2.00 -22.51
CA TYR A 426 -20.29 -2.01 -22.03
C TYR A 426 -20.09 -0.97 -20.92
N ASN A 427 -20.47 0.29 -21.15
CA ASN A 427 -20.33 1.34 -20.15
C ASN A 427 -21.12 1.02 -18.88
N ILE A 428 -22.32 0.46 -19.02
CA ILE A 428 -23.17 0.12 -17.89
C ILE A 428 -22.50 -0.95 -17.01
N TRP A 429 -22.05 -2.06 -17.61
CA TRP A 429 -21.39 -3.15 -16.89
C TRP A 429 -20.02 -2.75 -16.33
N TYR A 430 -19.24 -1.96 -17.08
CA TYR A 430 -17.98 -1.40 -16.62
C TYR A 430 -18.18 -0.53 -15.36
N ASN A 431 -19.16 0.37 -15.40
CA ASN A 431 -19.50 1.23 -14.26
C ASN A 431 -20.04 0.43 -13.06
N LEU A 432 -20.81 -0.65 -13.29
CA LEU A 432 -21.25 -1.55 -12.21
C LEU A 432 -20.06 -2.21 -11.51
N GLY A 433 -19.08 -2.69 -12.29
CA GLY A 433 -17.82 -3.21 -11.76
C GLY A 433 -17.02 -2.14 -10.99
N GLY A 434 -16.91 -0.93 -11.54
CA GLY A 434 -16.21 0.17 -10.88
C GLY A 434 -16.90 0.66 -9.59
N TYR A 435 -18.23 0.66 -9.53
CA TYR A 435 -18.96 1.00 -8.30
C TYR A 435 -18.76 0.00 -7.18
N GLN A 436 -18.61 -1.27 -7.55
CA GLN A 436 -18.27 -2.38 -6.67
C GLN A 436 -16.86 -2.19 -6.07
N ASP A 437 -15.88 -1.67 -6.84
CA ASP A 437 -14.48 -1.48 -6.38
C ASP A 437 -14.32 -0.32 -5.38
N TYR A 438 -14.88 0.84 -5.68
CA TYR A 438 -14.60 2.07 -4.91
C TYR A 438 -15.63 2.36 -3.82
N ARG A 439 -16.81 1.71 -3.83
CA ARG A 439 -17.92 2.03 -2.93
C ARG A 439 -18.77 0.79 -2.62
N ARG A 440 -18.45 0.05 -1.56
CA ARG A 440 -19.36 -0.98 -0.98
C ARG A 440 -20.79 -0.46 -0.75
N ALA A 441 -20.98 0.86 -0.63
CA ALA A 441 -22.28 1.54 -0.58
C ALA A 441 -23.18 1.33 -1.83
N LYS A 442 -22.68 0.78 -2.94
CA LYS A 442 -23.44 0.56 -4.19
C LYS A 442 -23.54 -0.92 -4.60
N ARG A 443 -23.22 -1.86 -3.69
CA ARG A 443 -23.35 -3.32 -3.92
C ARG A 443 -24.73 -3.71 -4.46
N GLU A 444 -25.77 -3.08 -3.92
CA GLU A 444 -27.19 -3.35 -4.28
C GLU A 444 -27.49 -3.24 -5.77
N TYR A 445 -26.83 -2.34 -6.53
CA TYR A 445 -27.09 -2.20 -7.97
C TYR A 445 -26.65 -3.43 -8.74
N PHE A 446 -25.49 -3.97 -8.37
CA PHE A 446 -24.98 -5.19 -8.96
C PHE A 446 -25.82 -6.40 -8.56
N ILE A 447 -26.16 -6.53 -7.26
CA ILE A 447 -27.03 -7.59 -6.76
C ILE A 447 -28.38 -7.59 -7.49
N ASN A 448 -29.02 -6.43 -7.63
CA ASN A 448 -30.28 -6.31 -8.36
C ASN A 448 -30.15 -6.74 -9.83
N ALA A 449 -29.00 -6.52 -10.46
CA ALA A 449 -28.75 -6.96 -11.83
C ALA A 449 -28.64 -8.48 -11.96
N ILE A 450 -27.91 -9.12 -11.04
CA ILE A 450 -27.63 -10.57 -11.10
C ILE A 450 -28.77 -11.44 -10.57
N THR A 451 -29.67 -10.85 -9.77
CA THR A 451 -30.89 -11.51 -9.24
C THR A 451 -32.12 -11.31 -10.13
N SER A 452 -32.06 -10.37 -11.08
CA SER A 452 -33.13 -10.11 -12.05
C SER A 452 -33.03 -11.05 -13.26
N GLU A 453 -34.17 -11.59 -13.69
CA GLU A 453 -34.25 -12.39 -14.93
C GLU A 453 -33.77 -11.60 -16.16
N ALA A 454 -34.16 -10.32 -16.24
CA ALA A 454 -33.78 -9.42 -17.33
C ALA A 454 -32.30 -9.03 -17.24
N GLY A 455 -31.80 -8.71 -16.05
CA GLY A 455 -30.39 -8.37 -15.84
C GLY A 455 -29.47 -9.54 -16.14
N ALA A 456 -29.84 -10.75 -15.71
CA ALA A 456 -29.12 -11.97 -16.03
C ALA A 456 -29.07 -12.29 -17.53
N LYS A 457 -30.19 -12.11 -18.24
CA LYS A 457 -30.23 -12.25 -19.71
C LYS A 457 -29.30 -11.23 -20.38
N ALA A 458 -29.32 -9.98 -19.92
CA ALA A 458 -28.46 -8.92 -20.45
C ALA A 458 -26.97 -9.19 -20.17
N PHE A 459 -26.63 -9.72 -18.99
CA PHE A 459 -25.28 -10.11 -18.60
C PHE A 459 -24.73 -11.20 -19.52
N ILE A 460 -25.45 -12.32 -19.64
CA ILE A 460 -25.02 -13.46 -20.46
C ILE A 460 -24.90 -13.05 -21.93
N LYS A 461 -25.88 -12.30 -22.45
CA LYS A 461 -25.86 -11.79 -23.83
C LYS A 461 -24.63 -10.92 -24.09
N TYR A 462 -24.32 -10.01 -23.18
CA TYR A 462 -23.18 -9.09 -23.30
C TYR A 462 -21.83 -9.83 -23.34
N PHE A 463 -21.59 -10.77 -22.42
CA PHE A 463 -20.33 -11.50 -22.36
C PHE A 463 -20.20 -12.55 -23.48
N THR A 464 -21.30 -13.16 -23.90
CA THR A 464 -21.29 -14.15 -25.00
C THR A 464 -21.05 -13.50 -26.36
N GLN A 465 -21.74 -12.39 -26.68
CA GLN A 465 -21.69 -11.79 -28.01
C GLN A 465 -20.35 -11.11 -28.33
N ASN A 466 -19.63 -10.63 -27.31
CA ASN A 466 -18.41 -9.84 -27.52
C ASN A 466 -17.11 -10.61 -27.28
N ARG A 467 -17.18 -11.88 -26.86
CA ARG A 467 -16.02 -12.66 -26.40
C ARG A 467 -15.19 -11.91 -25.33
N TYR A 468 -15.83 -11.02 -24.57
CA TYR A 468 -15.14 -10.32 -23.49
C TYR A 468 -14.79 -11.33 -22.41
N THR A 469 -13.54 -11.25 -21.93
CA THR A 469 -13.09 -12.08 -20.82
C THR A 469 -13.83 -11.65 -19.56
N LEU A 470 -14.31 -12.59 -18.75
CA LEU A 470 -14.81 -12.24 -17.42
C LEU A 470 -13.71 -11.71 -16.50
N ASN A 471 -12.43 -11.69 -16.92
CA ASN A 471 -11.28 -11.20 -16.15
C ASN A 471 -11.47 -9.77 -15.59
N TYR A 472 -12.35 -8.95 -16.17
CA TYR A 472 -12.69 -7.62 -15.64
C TYR A 472 -13.62 -7.66 -14.43
N ILE A 473 -14.29 -8.78 -14.17
CA ILE A 473 -15.11 -8.99 -12.96
C ILE A 473 -14.19 -9.37 -11.81
N LYS A 474 -14.17 -8.51 -10.80
CA LYS A 474 -13.39 -8.64 -9.57
C LYS A 474 -13.85 -9.84 -8.73
N SER A 475 -12.94 -10.43 -7.96
CA SER A 475 -13.21 -11.67 -7.23
C SER A 475 -14.39 -11.57 -6.24
N TYR A 476 -14.52 -10.47 -5.51
CA TYR A 476 -15.64 -10.29 -4.58
C TYR A 476 -17.00 -10.15 -5.29
N ALA A 477 -17.03 -9.63 -6.52
CA ALA A 477 -18.25 -9.59 -7.35
C ALA A 477 -18.62 -10.98 -7.87
N LEU A 478 -17.63 -11.86 -8.09
CA LEU A 478 -17.87 -13.26 -8.43
C LEU A 478 -18.49 -14.00 -7.23
N ASP A 479 -17.99 -13.75 -6.01
CA ASP A 479 -18.61 -14.32 -4.80
C ASP A 479 -20.07 -13.88 -4.67
N ASP A 480 -20.38 -12.59 -4.87
CA ASP A 480 -21.77 -12.08 -4.90
C ASP A 480 -22.64 -12.84 -5.92
N VAL A 481 -22.11 -13.10 -7.13
CA VAL A 481 -22.84 -13.89 -8.14
C VAL A 481 -23.10 -15.31 -7.65
N MET A 482 -22.09 -15.96 -7.09
CA MET A 482 -22.20 -17.34 -6.64
C MET A 482 -23.06 -17.49 -5.38
N GLU A 483 -23.16 -16.46 -4.55
CA GLU A 483 -23.98 -16.45 -3.34
C GLU A 483 -25.46 -16.20 -3.66
N VAL A 484 -25.78 -15.16 -4.43
CA VAL A 484 -27.16 -14.68 -4.60
C VAL A 484 -27.62 -14.54 -6.06
N GLY A 485 -26.73 -14.69 -7.03
CA GLY A 485 -27.08 -14.59 -8.44
C GLY A 485 -28.03 -15.70 -8.91
N LEU A 486 -28.74 -15.45 -10.01
CA LEU A 486 -29.58 -16.49 -10.62
C LEU A 486 -28.74 -17.69 -11.09
N PRO A 487 -29.25 -18.94 -10.99
CA PRO A 487 -28.49 -20.15 -11.33
C PRO A 487 -27.82 -20.12 -12.70
N LYS A 488 -28.52 -19.59 -13.72
CA LYS A 488 -27.97 -19.45 -15.08
C LYS A 488 -26.75 -18.53 -15.18
N ILE A 489 -26.62 -17.51 -14.32
CA ILE A 489 -25.41 -16.67 -14.29
C ILE A 489 -24.29 -17.45 -13.59
N GLN A 490 -24.60 -18.12 -12.48
CA GLN A 490 -23.64 -18.91 -11.73
C GLN A 490 -23.00 -19.99 -12.61
N GLU A 491 -23.83 -20.74 -13.36
CA GLU A 491 -23.39 -21.75 -14.32
C GLU A 491 -22.51 -21.13 -15.42
N PHE A 492 -22.90 -19.98 -15.96
CA PHE A 492 -22.14 -19.28 -17.00
C PHE A 492 -20.76 -18.83 -16.51
N ILE A 493 -20.68 -18.24 -15.31
CA ILE A 493 -19.42 -17.78 -14.71
C ILE A 493 -18.54 -18.96 -14.37
N LEU A 494 -19.09 -20.02 -13.75
CA LEU A 494 -18.33 -21.21 -13.39
C LEU A 494 -17.71 -21.85 -14.63
N ALA A 495 -18.49 -22.01 -15.72
CA ALA A 495 -17.99 -22.56 -16.97
C ALA A 495 -16.84 -21.73 -17.56
N ASP A 496 -16.92 -20.40 -17.49
CA ASP A 496 -15.85 -19.50 -17.94
C ASP A 496 -14.59 -19.59 -17.07
N LEU A 497 -14.74 -19.62 -15.73
CA LEU A 497 -13.61 -19.75 -14.80
C LEU A 497 -12.89 -21.09 -14.98
N VAL A 498 -13.64 -22.19 -15.12
CA VAL A 498 -13.10 -23.52 -15.42
C VAL A 498 -12.35 -23.51 -16.75
N ARG A 499 -12.93 -22.90 -17.79
CA ARG A 499 -12.26 -22.76 -19.10
C ARG A 499 -10.95 -21.97 -18.99
N ASN A 500 -10.96 -20.80 -18.35
CA ASN A 500 -9.77 -19.95 -18.24
C ASN A 500 -8.67 -20.63 -17.41
N PHE A 501 -9.03 -21.38 -16.37
CA PHE A 501 -8.06 -22.16 -15.59
C PHE A 501 -7.49 -23.33 -16.41
N LYS A 502 -8.30 -24.00 -17.23
CA LYS A 502 -7.80 -25.01 -18.19
C LYS A 502 -6.81 -24.40 -19.17
N ASP A 503 -7.07 -23.20 -19.66
CA ASP A 503 -6.24 -22.55 -20.67
C ASP A 503 -4.92 -22.03 -20.10
N ASN A 504 -4.95 -21.38 -18.93
CA ASN A 504 -3.77 -20.76 -18.31
C ASN A 504 -3.83 -20.80 -16.77
N PRO A 505 -3.55 -21.96 -16.15
CA PRO A 505 -3.80 -22.16 -14.72
C PRO A 505 -2.94 -21.23 -13.84
N LEU A 506 -1.68 -20.98 -14.20
CA LEU A 506 -0.76 -20.16 -13.42
C LEU A 506 -1.24 -18.70 -13.32
N ASN A 507 -1.69 -18.11 -14.43
CA ASN A 507 -2.21 -16.75 -14.43
C ASN A 507 -3.56 -16.61 -13.70
N GLN A 508 -4.28 -17.72 -13.49
CA GLN A 508 -5.56 -17.69 -12.78
C GLN A 508 -5.42 -17.89 -11.27
N LEU A 509 -4.26 -18.30 -10.73
CA LEU A 509 -4.08 -18.56 -9.30
C LEU A 509 -4.45 -17.36 -8.43
N GLN A 510 -3.90 -16.17 -8.73
CA GLN A 510 -4.21 -14.95 -7.99
C GLN A 510 -5.70 -14.60 -8.04
N ARG A 511 -6.34 -14.83 -9.19
CA ARG A 511 -7.76 -14.52 -9.36
C ARG A 511 -8.63 -15.44 -8.51
N LEU A 512 -8.32 -16.74 -8.54
CA LEU A 512 -9.08 -17.78 -7.83
C LEU A 512 -8.82 -17.77 -6.32
N SER A 513 -7.64 -17.32 -5.87
CA SER A 513 -7.32 -17.24 -4.44
C SER A 513 -8.20 -16.25 -3.68
N GLY A 514 -8.77 -15.26 -4.39
CA GLY A 514 -9.73 -14.31 -3.86
C GLY A 514 -11.19 -14.81 -3.84
N LEU A 515 -11.46 -16.06 -4.25
CA LEU A 515 -12.80 -16.66 -4.22
C LEU A 515 -13.02 -17.50 -2.97
N SER A 516 -14.28 -17.76 -2.65
CA SER A 516 -14.64 -18.72 -1.59
C SER A 516 -14.02 -20.11 -1.80
N GLU A 517 -13.73 -20.79 -0.69
CA GLU A 517 -13.07 -22.10 -0.70
C GLU A 517 -13.84 -23.17 -1.48
N SER A 518 -15.16 -23.21 -1.33
CA SER A 518 -16.02 -24.14 -2.06
C SER A 518 -15.90 -23.95 -3.57
N LEU A 519 -15.89 -22.69 -4.04
CA LEU A 519 -15.86 -22.36 -5.45
C LEU A 519 -14.50 -22.67 -6.08
N ARG A 520 -13.40 -22.25 -5.44
CA ARG A 520 -12.05 -22.48 -5.96
C ARG A 520 -11.74 -23.99 -6.06
N ASN A 521 -12.16 -24.78 -5.06
CA ASN A 521 -11.98 -26.24 -5.07
C ASN A 521 -12.79 -26.91 -6.18
N LYS A 522 -14.02 -26.44 -6.43
CA LYS A 522 -14.84 -26.92 -7.56
C LYS A 522 -14.19 -26.64 -8.91
N ILE A 523 -13.68 -25.41 -9.10
CA ILE A 523 -13.01 -25.02 -10.36
C ILE A 523 -11.77 -25.89 -10.60
N VAL A 524 -10.92 -26.05 -9.59
CA VAL A 524 -9.72 -26.89 -9.68
C VAL A 524 -10.10 -28.35 -9.97
N ALA A 525 -11.06 -28.93 -9.24
CA ALA A 525 -11.48 -30.31 -9.45
C ALA A 525 -11.98 -30.59 -10.89
N GLU A 526 -12.72 -29.65 -11.50
CA GLU A 526 -13.23 -29.79 -12.87
C GLU A 526 -12.16 -29.56 -13.97
N ALA A 527 -11.02 -28.96 -13.60
CA ALA A 527 -9.99 -28.53 -14.55
C ALA A 527 -8.65 -29.26 -14.43
N ILE A 528 -8.29 -29.75 -13.24
CA ILE A 528 -6.93 -30.22 -12.92
C ILE A 528 -6.51 -31.42 -13.79
N GLU A 529 -7.43 -32.32 -14.11
CA GLU A 529 -7.14 -33.47 -14.97
C GLU A 529 -6.79 -33.06 -16.41
N VAL A 530 -7.35 -31.96 -16.91
CA VAL A 530 -7.10 -31.46 -18.28
C VAL A 530 -5.73 -30.79 -18.40
N VAL A 531 -5.18 -30.26 -17.30
CA VAL A 531 -3.88 -29.57 -17.30
C VAL A 531 -2.70 -30.52 -17.07
N LYS A 532 -2.96 -31.78 -16.71
CA LYS A 532 -1.94 -32.82 -16.52
C LYS A 532 -1.11 -33.00 -17.79
N ASN A 533 0.20 -33.16 -17.62
CA ASN A 533 1.20 -33.31 -18.68
C ASN A 533 1.31 -32.14 -19.67
N ARG A 534 0.68 -30.99 -19.40
CA ARG A 534 0.88 -29.77 -20.22
C ARG A 534 2.17 -29.04 -19.83
N LYS A 535 2.70 -28.26 -20.76
CA LYS A 535 3.90 -27.43 -20.59
C LYS A 535 3.57 -26.09 -19.94
N LEU A 536 3.08 -26.14 -18.70
CA LEU A 536 2.53 -24.97 -18.01
C LEU A 536 3.56 -23.89 -17.67
N PHE A 537 4.82 -24.29 -17.50
CA PHE A 537 5.90 -23.45 -16.98
C PHE A 537 6.87 -22.98 -18.08
N ASP A 538 6.62 -23.29 -19.36
CA ASP A 538 7.53 -22.93 -20.46
C ASP A 538 7.52 -21.42 -20.76
N THR A 539 6.45 -20.71 -20.39
CA THR A 539 6.33 -19.27 -20.57
C THR A 539 6.83 -18.53 -19.34
N TYR A 540 7.78 -17.62 -19.56
CA TYR A 540 8.36 -16.74 -18.54
C TYR A 540 7.29 -16.02 -17.71
N TRP A 541 6.40 -15.27 -18.38
CA TRP A 541 5.40 -14.42 -17.72
C TRP A 541 4.39 -15.22 -16.90
N GLU A 542 3.99 -16.40 -17.38
CA GLU A 542 3.03 -17.28 -16.69
C GLU A 542 3.66 -17.88 -15.44
N THR A 543 4.93 -18.31 -15.54
CA THR A 543 5.69 -18.86 -14.40
C THR A 543 5.91 -17.80 -13.33
N SER A 544 6.37 -16.60 -13.71
CA SER A 544 6.56 -15.50 -12.76
C SER A 544 5.25 -15.09 -12.08
N THR A 545 4.13 -15.02 -12.83
CA THR A 545 2.81 -14.69 -12.27
C THR A 545 2.32 -15.78 -11.31
N GLY A 546 2.51 -17.05 -11.67
CA GLY A 546 2.18 -18.18 -10.81
C GLY A 546 2.99 -18.20 -9.52
N LEU A 547 4.29 -17.93 -9.60
CA LEU A 547 5.18 -17.81 -8.43
C LEU A 547 4.75 -16.67 -7.51
N TRP A 548 4.45 -15.50 -8.06
CA TRP A 548 3.97 -14.36 -7.28
C TRP A 548 2.65 -14.67 -6.56
N ALA A 549 1.69 -15.30 -7.27
CA ALA A 549 0.43 -15.72 -6.68
C ALA A 549 0.61 -16.77 -5.57
N ALA A 550 1.54 -17.72 -5.76
CA ALA A 550 1.87 -18.74 -4.78
C ALA A 550 2.56 -18.16 -3.54
N ASP A 551 3.34 -17.10 -3.68
CA ASP A 551 4.06 -16.46 -2.59
C ASP A 551 3.12 -15.71 -1.63
N GLU A 552 2.09 -15.06 -2.18
CA GLU A 552 1.15 -14.26 -1.39
C GLU A 552 0.05 -15.08 -0.69
N ASN A 553 -0.18 -16.33 -1.10
CA ASN A 553 -1.35 -17.09 -0.67
C ASN A 553 -1.10 -18.61 -0.53
N THR A 554 -1.38 -19.16 0.65
CA THR A 554 -1.17 -20.59 0.95
C THR A 554 -1.93 -21.53 0.02
N TRP A 555 -3.18 -21.21 -0.35
CA TRP A 555 -3.94 -22.05 -1.28
C TRP A 555 -3.32 -22.00 -2.68
N SER A 556 -2.93 -20.82 -3.15
CA SER A 556 -2.23 -20.69 -4.43
C SER A 556 -0.92 -21.46 -4.42
N LYS A 557 -0.18 -21.47 -3.31
CA LYS A 557 1.03 -22.27 -3.13
C LYS A 557 0.75 -23.77 -3.28
N GLU A 558 -0.26 -24.29 -2.60
CA GLU A 558 -0.65 -25.70 -2.69
C GLU A 558 -1.00 -26.10 -4.13
N ILE A 559 -1.84 -25.30 -4.80
CA ILE A 559 -2.22 -25.56 -6.19
C ILE A 559 -1.02 -25.39 -7.13
N PHE A 560 -0.15 -24.41 -6.92
CA PHE A 560 1.07 -24.24 -7.71
C PHE A 560 1.95 -25.49 -7.62
N MET A 561 2.18 -26.02 -6.41
CA MET A 561 2.94 -27.25 -6.21
C MET A 561 2.25 -28.47 -6.84
N GLN A 562 0.92 -28.55 -6.77
CA GLN A 562 0.15 -29.59 -7.44
C GLN A 562 0.30 -29.51 -8.97
N LEU A 563 0.24 -28.31 -9.54
CA LEU A 563 0.46 -28.07 -10.97
C LEU A 563 1.90 -28.41 -11.37
N LEU A 564 2.89 -28.07 -10.54
CA LEU A 564 4.30 -28.40 -10.76
C LEU A 564 4.51 -29.93 -10.83
N ALA A 565 3.86 -30.68 -9.94
CA ALA A 565 3.91 -32.14 -9.92
C ALA A 565 3.22 -32.79 -11.13
N LEU A 566 2.13 -32.19 -11.63
CA LEU A 566 1.35 -32.73 -12.75
C LEU A 566 1.85 -32.29 -14.13
N ALA A 567 2.67 -31.23 -14.21
CA ALA A 567 3.11 -30.64 -15.47
C ALA A 567 4.22 -31.45 -16.17
N ASN A 568 4.29 -31.28 -17.48
CA ASN A 568 5.46 -31.71 -18.25
C ASN A 568 6.56 -30.64 -18.17
N LEU A 569 7.44 -30.76 -17.18
CA LEU A 569 8.56 -29.84 -16.97
C LEU A 569 9.64 -30.03 -18.04
N THR A 570 9.75 -29.07 -18.95
CA THR A 570 10.85 -28.98 -19.90
C THR A 570 12.06 -28.30 -19.25
N ASN A 571 13.21 -28.30 -19.93
CA ASN A 571 14.37 -27.52 -19.49
C ASN A 571 14.05 -26.01 -19.39
N ARG A 572 13.24 -25.48 -20.33
CA ARG A 572 12.82 -24.07 -20.30
C ARG A 572 11.94 -23.75 -19.09
N ALA A 573 11.08 -24.68 -18.69
CA ALA A 573 10.30 -24.56 -17.47
C ALA A 573 11.18 -24.46 -16.23
N ILE A 574 12.23 -25.30 -16.16
CA ILE A 574 13.19 -25.29 -15.05
C ILE A 574 13.98 -23.98 -15.03
N ASP A 575 14.41 -23.48 -16.19
CA ASP A 575 15.08 -22.17 -16.31
C ASP A 575 14.21 -21.05 -15.72
N ASN A 576 12.95 -20.94 -16.18
CA ASN A 576 12.02 -19.91 -15.70
C ASN A 576 11.75 -20.00 -14.19
N LEU A 577 11.70 -21.20 -13.61
CA LEU A 577 11.50 -21.38 -12.17
C LEU A 577 12.71 -20.89 -11.38
N VAL A 578 13.93 -21.32 -11.76
CA VAL A 578 15.17 -20.97 -11.05
C VAL A 578 15.46 -19.47 -11.13
N ASP A 579 15.18 -18.85 -12.27
CA ASP A 579 15.44 -17.42 -12.49
C ASP A 579 14.65 -16.50 -11.53
N HIS A 580 13.47 -16.94 -11.06
CA HIS A 580 12.55 -16.11 -10.27
C HIS A 580 12.23 -16.61 -8.87
N MET A 581 12.43 -17.90 -8.57
CA MET A 581 12.00 -18.43 -7.28
C MET A 581 12.68 -17.73 -6.11
N PHE A 582 13.95 -17.33 -6.24
CA PHE A 582 14.72 -16.63 -5.20
C PHE A 582 14.31 -15.17 -4.95
N GLU A 583 13.36 -14.64 -5.72
CA GLU A 583 12.73 -13.33 -5.48
C GLU A 583 11.46 -13.43 -4.61
N ARG A 584 11.20 -14.61 -4.04
CA ARG A 584 9.99 -14.96 -3.29
C ARG A 584 10.36 -15.36 -1.85
N SER A 585 9.35 -15.59 -1.01
CA SER A 585 9.57 -16.00 0.38
C SER A 585 10.27 -17.35 0.50
N ASP A 586 11.04 -17.51 1.59
CA ASP A 586 11.73 -18.77 1.90
C ASP A 586 10.79 -19.97 1.94
N SER A 587 9.54 -19.75 2.34
CA SER A 587 8.51 -20.79 2.39
C SER A 587 8.23 -21.39 1.01
N LEU A 588 8.10 -20.55 -0.03
CA LEU A 588 7.87 -21.01 -1.40
C LEU A 588 9.15 -21.58 -2.01
N VAL A 589 10.29 -20.92 -1.79
CA VAL A 589 11.61 -21.37 -2.24
C VAL A 589 11.89 -22.79 -1.74
N ASN A 590 11.73 -23.02 -0.43
CA ASN A 590 11.93 -24.33 0.18
C ASN A 590 10.99 -25.40 -0.38
N ALA A 591 9.73 -25.07 -0.68
CA ALA A 591 8.80 -26.02 -1.27
C ALA A 591 9.23 -26.47 -2.68
N ILE A 592 9.73 -25.53 -3.50
CA ILE A 592 10.24 -25.82 -4.83
C ILE A 592 11.55 -26.61 -4.76
N LEU A 593 12.47 -26.21 -3.87
CA LEU A 593 13.74 -26.93 -3.65
C LEU A 593 13.48 -28.38 -3.22
N ASN A 594 12.61 -28.59 -2.23
CA ASN A 594 12.24 -29.94 -1.77
C ASN A 594 11.62 -30.77 -2.89
N PHE A 595 10.71 -30.18 -3.70
CA PHE A 595 10.12 -30.88 -4.84
C PHE A 595 11.17 -31.43 -5.81
N PHE A 596 12.20 -30.65 -6.17
CA PHE A 596 13.26 -31.12 -7.06
C PHE A 596 14.26 -32.06 -6.37
N SER A 597 14.56 -31.83 -5.09
CA SER A 597 15.45 -32.68 -4.28
C SER A 597 14.89 -34.09 -4.11
N ASP A 598 13.57 -34.22 -3.92
CA ASP A 598 12.85 -35.49 -3.72
C ASP A 598 12.72 -36.32 -5.02
N LEU A 599 13.07 -35.75 -6.18
CA LEU A 599 13.14 -36.52 -7.41
C LEU A 599 14.28 -37.56 -7.34
N PRO A 600 14.17 -38.72 -8.01
CA PRO A 600 15.26 -39.69 -8.06
C PRO A 600 16.56 -39.07 -8.62
N GLU A 601 17.72 -39.42 -8.07
CA GLU A 601 19.03 -38.89 -8.53
C GLU A 601 19.28 -39.07 -10.04
N LYS A 602 18.77 -40.14 -10.63
CA LYS A 602 18.89 -40.41 -12.07
C LYS A 602 17.90 -39.62 -12.93
N ALA A 603 17.00 -38.84 -12.32
CA ALA A 603 16.01 -38.08 -13.04
C ALA A 603 16.67 -36.91 -13.79
N ARG A 604 16.59 -36.93 -15.13
CA ARG A 604 17.15 -35.89 -15.99
C ARG A 604 16.78 -34.46 -15.57
N ARG A 605 15.54 -34.27 -15.09
CA ARG A 605 15.02 -32.97 -14.62
C ARG A 605 15.71 -32.49 -13.35
N ARG A 606 16.00 -33.38 -12.39
CA ARG A 606 16.75 -33.07 -11.17
C ARG A 606 18.16 -32.61 -11.53
N ASN A 607 18.85 -33.37 -12.37
CA ASN A 607 20.21 -33.04 -12.79
C ASN A 607 20.28 -31.69 -13.52
N TYR A 608 19.31 -31.41 -14.39
CA TYR A 608 19.23 -30.10 -15.05
C TYR A 608 18.88 -28.96 -14.08
N PHE A 609 18.00 -29.21 -13.11
CA PHE A 609 17.70 -28.24 -12.05
C PHE A 609 18.94 -27.92 -11.21
N ILE A 610 19.71 -28.92 -10.78
CA ILE A 610 20.97 -28.74 -10.04
C ILE A 610 21.97 -27.93 -10.87
N GLN A 611 22.13 -28.24 -12.16
CA GLN A 611 23.00 -27.48 -13.06
C GLN A 611 22.58 -26.00 -13.12
N LYS A 612 21.28 -25.73 -13.23
CA LYS A 612 20.75 -24.36 -13.31
C LYS A 612 20.85 -23.62 -11.99
N LEU A 613 20.63 -24.31 -10.88
CA LEU A 613 20.85 -23.79 -9.55
C LEU A 613 22.31 -23.40 -9.35
N GLY A 614 23.26 -24.20 -9.85
CA GLY A 614 24.67 -23.87 -9.86
C GLY A 614 25.00 -22.62 -10.70
N ALA A 615 24.42 -22.50 -11.89
CA ALA A 615 24.58 -21.29 -12.70
C ALA A 615 24.01 -20.04 -12.01
N ARG A 616 22.85 -20.17 -11.33
CA ARG A 616 22.23 -19.07 -10.57
C ARG A 616 23.09 -18.66 -9.38
N LEU A 617 23.55 -19.63 -8.60
CA LEU A 617 24.45 -19.41 -7.46
C LEU A 617 25.75 -18.72 -7.90
N SER A 618 26.31 -19.14 -9.05
CA SER A 618 27.52 -18.53 -9.61
C SER A 618 27.35 -17.05 -9.97
N GLY A 619 26.15 -16.64 -10.39
CA GLY A 619 25.82 -15.25 -10.72
C GLY A 619 25.33 -14.42 -9.54
N ASN A 620 24.81 -15.04 -8.48
CA ASN A 620 24.36 -14.38 -7.26
C ASN A 620 24.58 -15.26 -6.03
N VAL A 621 25.70 -15.04 -5.35
CA VAL A 621 26.15 -15.81 -4.18
C VAL A 621 25.13 -15.80 -3.02
N GLN A 622 24.36 -14.72 -2.86
CA GLN A 622 23.44 -14.59 -1.74
C GLN A 622 22.27 -15.57 -1.82
N THR A 623 22.03 -16.18 -2.98
CA THR A 623 21.05 -17.27 -3.11
C THR A 623 21.42 -18.49 -2.25
N ALA A 624 22.68 -18.67 -1.87
CA ALA A 624 23.10 -19.77 -0.99
C ALA A 624 22.44 -19.75 0.40
N ALA A 625 22.06 -18.58 0.91
CA ALA A 625 21.34 -18.46 2.18
C ALA A 625 20.00 -19.22 2.17
N GLN A 626 19.38 -19.36 0.99
CA GLN A 626 18.06 -19.99 0.81
C GLN A 626 18.14 -21.45 0.32
N ILE A 627 19.34 -21.99 0.07
CA ILE A 627 19.53 -23.36 -0.43
C ILE A 627 19.92 -24.28 0.74
N PRO A 628 19.23 -25.41 0.96
CA PRO A 628 19.61 -26.40 1.98
C PRO A 628 21.06 -26.87 1.82
N PRO A 629 21.83 -27.01 2.93
CA PRO A 629 23.24 -27.40 2.87
C PRO A 629 23.52 -28.68 2.08
N GLU A 630 22.63 -29.67 2.14
CA GLU A 630 22.79 -30.95 1.44
C GLU A 630 22.68 -30.77 -0.08
N LEU A 631 21.71 -29.97 -0.54
CA LEU A 631 21.52 -29.67 -1.97
C LEU A 631 22.65 -28.75 -2.47
N LEU A 632 23.09 -27.81 -1.64
CA LEU A 632 24.21 -26.92 -1.94
C LEU A 632 25.50 -27.70 -2.16
N ALA A 633 25.78 -28.70 -1.33
CA ALA A 633 26.92 -29.60 -1.51
C ALA A 633 26.86 -30.33 -2.86
N GLU A 634 25.67 -30.76 -3.30
CA GLU A 634 25.50 -31.42 -4.59
C GLU A 634 25.69 -30.47 -5.78
N VAL A 635 25.17 -29.25 -5.68
CA VAL A 635 25.37 -28.19 -6.69
C VAL A 635 26.86 -27.87 -6.85
N MET A 636 27.58 -27.74 -5.73
CA MET A 636 28.98 -27.33 -5.71
C MET A 636 29.94 -28.38 -6.24
N LYS A 637 29.60 -29.68 -6.22
CA LYS A 637 30.43 -30.75 -6.83
C LYS A 637 30.73 -30.51 -8.32
N SER A 638 29.88 -29.75 -9.00
CA SER A 638 30.01 -29.45 -10.43
C SER A 638 30.66 -28.10 -10.73
N MET A 639 31.01 -27.32 -9.71
CA MET A 639 31.60 -25.99 -9.86
C MET A 639 33.10 -26.06 -10.07
N ASP A 640 33.60 -25.18 -10.94
CA ASP A 640 35.04 -24.98 -11.07
C ASP A 640 35.61 -24.23 -9.85
N PHE A 641 36.93 -24.32 -9.71
CA PHE A 641 37.63 -23.79 -8.56
C PHE A 641 37.57 -22.25 -8.47
N ASP A 642 37.58 -21.55 -9.62
CA ASP A 642 37.48 -20.08 -9.67
C ASP A 642 36.13 -19.60 -9.15
N THR A 643 35.06 -20.31 -9.49
CA THR A 643 33.71 -20.02 -9.00
C THR A 643 33.62 -20.23 -7.50
N LEU A 644 34.18 -21.32 -6.97
CA LEU A 644 34.20 -21.59 -5.52
C LEU A 644 34.90 -20.46 -4.74
N LEU A 645 36.07 -20.01 -5.20
CA LEU A 645 36.80 -18.89 -4.57
C LEU A 645 35.99 -17.59 -4.62
N ARG A 646 35.36 -17.28 -5.77
CA ARG A 646 34.50 -16.10 -5.90
C ARG A 646 33.33 -16.14 -4.91
N LEU A 647 32.69 -17.30 -4.73
CA LEU A 647 31.58 -17.46 -3.78
C LEU A 647 32.07 -17.21 -2.34
N THR A 648 33.19 -17.81 -1.93
CA THR A 648 33.80 -17.59 -0.61
C THR A 648 34.10 -16.10 -0.34
N ALA A 649 34.60 -15.39 -1.36
CA ALA A 649 34.99 -13.99 -1.27
C ALA A 649 33.82 -13.00 -1.22
N THR A 650 32.63 -13.39 -1.68
CA THR A 650 31.49 -12.48 -1.89
C THR A 650 30.24 -12.83 -1.09
N ALA A 651 30.16 -14.03 -0.51
CA ALA A 651 29.07 -14.42 0.37
C ALA A 651 28.98 -13.47 1.58
N ASP A 652 27.78 -13.04 1.96
CA ASP A 652 27.60 -12.44 3.28
C ASP A 652 27.67 -13.52 4.39
N GLU A 653 27.50 -13.13 5.66
CA GLU A 653 27.60 -14.07 6.79
C GLU A 653 26.55 -15.18 6.75
N GLU A 654 25.35 -14.91 6.25
CA GLU A 654 24.26 -15.87 6.21
C GLU A 654 24.46 -16.88 5.07
N ALA A 655 24.82 -16.41 3.88
CA ALA A 655 25.23 -17.26 2.77
C ALA A 655 26.48 -18.07 3.12
N TRP A 656 27.45 -17.47 3.82
CA TRP A 656 28.69 -18.15 4.23
C TRP A 656 28.43 -19.31 5.19
N LYS A 657 27.52 -19.14 6.16
CA LYS A 657 27.14 -20.21 7.10
C LYS A 657 26.67 -21.49 6.39
N ASN A 658 25.97 -21.35 5.27
CA ASN A 658 25.51 -22.50 4.47
C ASN A 658 26.59 -23.02 3.51
N LEU A 659 27.41 -22.12 2.94
CA LEU A 659 28.46 -22.45 1.98
C LEU A 659 29.68 -23.14 2.62
N SER A 660 30.12 -22.70 3.81
CA SER A 660 31.41 -23.05 4.41
C SER A 660 31.65 -24.56 4.46
N LYS A 661 30.68 -25.33 4.97
CA LYS A 661 30.76 -26.79 5.04
C LYS A 661 30.98 -27.45 3.67
N SER A 662 30.29 -26.97 2.65
CA SER A 662 30.41 -27.49 1.28
C SER A 662 31.71 -27.05 0.62
N VAL A 663 32.18 -25.82 0.89
CA VAL A 663 33.51 -25.34 0.47
C VAL A 663 34.59 -26.21 1.09
N TYR A 664 34.56 -26.45 2.41
CA TYR A 664 35.55 -27.29 3.09
C TYR A 664 35.55 -28.72 2.57
N GLN A 665 34.39 -29.30 2.28
CA GLN A 665 34.33 -30.63 1.66
C GLN A 665 34.98 -30.67 0.26
N GLN A 666 34.77 -29.63 -0.55
CA GLN A 666 35.42 -29.55 -1.86
C GLN A 666 36.94 -29.33 -1.76
N LEU A 667 37.40 -28.58 -0.76
CA LEU A 667 38.83 -28.42 -0.47
C LEU A 667 39.44 -29.77 -0.01
N LEU A 668 38.75 -30.50 0.85
CA LEU A 668 39.12 -31.84 1.31
C LEU A 668 39.27 -32.83 0.15
N ASP A 669 38.34 -32.84 -0.80
CA ASP A 669 38.36 -33.75 -1.95
C ASP A 669 39.57 -33.52 -2.86
N LYS A 670 40.11 -32.29 -2.88
CA LYS A 670 41.25 -31.86 -3.73
C LYS A 670 42.56 -31.64 -2.97
N GLN A 671 42.58 -31.89 -1.66
CA GLN A 671 43.69 -31.50 -0.78
C GLN A 671 45.05 -32.14 -1.14
N ASN A 672 45.07 -33.22 -1.91
CA ASN A 672 46.28 -33.93 -2.31
C ASN A 672 46.67 -33.66 -3.78
N GLU A 673 45.98 -32.77 -4.47
CA GLU A 673 46.35 -32.35 -5.82
C GLU A 673 47.58 -31.43 -5.77
N VAL A 674 48.65 -31.79 -6.49
CA VAL A 674 49.90 -31.02 -6.53
C VAL A 674 49.63 -29.61 -7.10
N GLY A 675 50.10 -28.59 -6.40
CA GLY A 675 49.95 -27.16 -6.73
C GLY A 675 48.61 -26.56 -6.31
N PHE A 676 47.67 -27.36 -5.81
CA PHE A 676 46.33 -26.88 -5.43
C PHE A 676 46.40 -25.82 -4.32
N TRP A 677 47.00 -26.15 -3.19
CA TRP A 677 47.12 -25.26 -2.02
C TRP A 677 47.93 -24.01 -2.34
N LYS A 678 49.01 -24.15 -3.11
CA LYS A 678 49.78 -22.99 -3.59
C LYS A 678 48.91 -22.03 -4.39
N ASN A 679 48.17 -22.54 -5.38
CA ASN A 679 47.26 -21.73 -6.19
C ASN A 679 46.15 -21.07 -5.35
N ILE A 680 45.63 -21.75 -4.31
CA ILE A 680 44.64 -21.15 -3.39
C ILE A 680 45.24 -19.91 -2.73
N LEU A 681 46.38 -20.10 -2.05
CA LEU A 681 46.99 -19.08 -1.22
C LEU A 681 47.49 -17.90 -2.06
N GLU A 682 48.05 -18.15 -3.25
CA GLU A 682 48.46 -17.09 -4.18
C GLU A 682 47.25 -16.26 -4.66
N ARG A 683 46.12 -16.89 -4.97
CA ARG A 683 44.89 -16.17 -5.38
C ARG A 683 44.23 -15.41 -4.24
N VAL A 684 44.33 -15.90 -3.00
CA VAL A 684 43.89 -15.13 -1.82
C VAL A 684 44.68 -13.82 -1.74
N LEU A 685 45.99 -13.84 -1.99
CA LEU A 685 46.82 -12.64 -2.03
C LEU A 685 46.49 -11.71 -3.21
N GLU A 686 46.34 -12.25 -4.41
CA GLU A 686 46.01 -11.46 -5.61
C GLU A 686 44.65 -10.74 -5.49
N SER A 687 43.72 -11.29 -4.70
CA SER A 687 42.37 -10.76 -4.57
C SER A 687 42.28 -9.47 -3.74
N GLU A 688 43.27 -9.16 -2.90
CA GLU A 688 43.23 -8.09 -1.88
C GLU A 688 41.95 -8.09 -1.01
N ASN A 689 41.23 -9.21 -0.94
CA ASN A 689 39.91 -9.29 -0.31
C ASN A 689 40.04 -9.77 1.15
N GLU A 690 39.82 -8.85 2.10
CA GLU A 690 39.87 -9.12 3.54
C GLU A 690 38.90 -10.22 4.01
N VAL A 691 37.75 -10.38 3.35
CA VAL A 691 36.74 -11.41 3.66
C VAL A 691 37.22 -12.80 3.22
N LEU A 692 37.82 -12.89 2.03
CA LEU A 692 38.41 -14.14 1.55
C LEU A 692 39.61 -14.55 2.43
N SER A 693 40.43 -13.56 2.80
CA SER A 693 41.54 -13.74 3.73
C SER A 693 41.07 -14.27 5.08
N SER A 694 40.06 -13.65 5.70
CA SER A 694 39.60 -14.09 7.03
C SER A 694 38.94 -15.48 7.02
N ARG A 695 38.20 -15.81 5.96
CA ARG A 695 37.46 -17.09 5.87
C ARG A 695 38.32 -18.30 5.50
N LEU A 696 39.50 -18.07 4.94
CA LEU A 696 40.44 -19.15 4.61
C LEU A 696 41.67 -19.10 5.52
N ILE A 697 42.27 -17.94 5.78
CA ILE A 697 43.53 -17.86 6.54
C ILE A 697 43.31 -17.89 8.05
N ASP A 698 42.32 -17.13 8.54
CA ASP A 698 42.06 -17.00 9.98
C ASP A 698 41.13 -18.11 10.52
N ASP A 699 40.61 -18.97 9.65
CA ASP A 699 39.71 -20.08 10.01
C ASP A 699 40.49 -21.31 10.51
N GLN A 700 40.15 -21.79 11.71
CA GLN A 700 40.82 -22.91 12.35
C GLN A 700 40.61 -24.26 11.64
N GLU A 701 39.47 -24.48 10.99
CA GLU A 701 39.23 -25.70 10.21
C GLU A 701 40.07 -25.70 8.95
N PHE A 702 40.16 -24.57 8.24
CA PHE A 702 41.05 -24.44 7.08
C PHE A 702 42.52 -24.66 7.48
N PHE A 703 42.96 -24.06 8.59
CA PHE A 703 44.33 -24.22 9.07
C PHE A 703 44.67 -25.70 9.34
N LYS A 704 43.74 -26.45 9.93
CA LYS A 704 43.90 -27.89 10.16
C LYS A 704 44.01 -28.67 8.83
N LEU A 705 43.14 -28.39 7.86
CA LEU A 705 43.19 -29.01 6.54
C LEU A 705 44.52 -28.71 5.82
N PHE A 706 44.97 -27.47 5.88
CA PHE A 706 46.26 -27.06 5.33
C PHE A 706 47.42 -27.77 6.04
N GLN A 707 47.33 -28.07 7.33
CA GLN A 707 48.37 -28.83 8.03
C GLN A 707 48.41 -30.32 7.71
N GLU A 708 47.33 -30.91 7.19
CA GLU A 708 47.23 -32.34 6.86
C GLU A 708 47.61 -32.66 5.40
N GLN A 709 47.70 -31.64 4.54
CA GLN A 709 48.04 -31.77 3.13
C GLN A 709 49.51 -32.17 2.90
N THR A 710 49.81 -32.83 1.79
CA THR A 710 51.14 -33.44 1.53
C THR A 710 51.98 -32.75 0.43
N ASP A 711 51.42 -31.76 -0.25
CA ASP A 711 52.09 -31.03 -1.32
C ASP A 711 53.11 -30.02 -0.78
N ALA A 712 54.38 -30.29 -1.08
CA ALA A 712 55.50 -29.47 -0.63
C ALA A 712 55.67 -28.17 -1.44
N THR A 713 54.98 -27.96 -2.56
CA THR A 713 55.09 -26.71 -3.34
C THR A 713 54.61 -25.48 -2.57
N VAL A 714 53.84 -25.67 -1.49
CA VAL A 714 53.41 -24.59 -0.59
C VAL A 714 54.57 -23.79 0.01
N ILE A 715 55.74 -24.41 0.18
CA ILE A 715 56.93 -23.73 0.72
C ILE A 715 57.56 -22.74 -0.25
N GLU A 716 57.06 -22.63 -1.49
CA GLU A 716 57.49 -21.60 -2.44
C GLU A 716 56.79 -20.25 -2.20
N ILE A 717 55.77 -20.22 -1.34
CA ILE A 717 55.00 -19.02 -1.03
C ILE A 717 55.82 -18.05 -0.18
N THR A 718 56.05 -16.85 -0.70
CA THR A 718 56.96 -15.88 -0.07
C THR A 718 56.27 -14.74 0.70
N HIS A 719 54.95 -14.74 0.79
CA HIS A 719 54.21 -13.61 1.41
C HIS A 719 54.20 -13.71 2.95
N PRO A 720 54.53 -12.63 3.69
CA PRO A 720 54.66 -12.66 5.16
C PRO A 720 53.42 -13.14 5.92
N VAL A 721 52.22 -12.90 5.40
CA VAL A 721 50.95 -13.30 6.06
C VAL A 721 50.86 -14.81 6.30
N PHE A 722 51.55 -15.61 5.48
CA PHE A 722 51.51 -17.07 5.57
C PHE A 722 52.67 -17.66 6.39
N GLU A 723 53.58 -16.86 6.92
CA GLU A 723 54.81 -17.35 7.55
C GLU A 723 54.53 -18.34 8.71
N GLN A 724 53.54 -18.04 9.56
CA GLN A 724 53.16 -18.91 10.67
C GLN A 724 52.48 -20.20 10.19
N VAL A 725 51.62 -20.09 9.16
CA VAL A 725 50.88 -21.23 8.59
C VAL A 725 51.83 -22.20 7.90
N LEU A 726 52.76 -21.68 7.10
CA LEU A 726 53.80 -22.47 6.45
C LEU A 726 54.76 -23.09 7.46
N LEU A 727 55.12 -22.38 8.53
CA LEU A 727 55.99 -22.92 9.57
C LEU A 727 55.35 -24.13 10.26
N GLY A 728 54.06 -24.03 10.59
CA GLY A 728 53.32 -25.16 11.16
C GLY A 728 53.29 -26.37 10.23
N TRP A 729 53.10 -26.15 8.93
CA TRP A 729 53.16 -27.23 7.94
C TRP A 729 54.55 -27.87 7.85
N VAL A 730 55.61 -27.05 7.77
CA VAL A 730 57.01 -27.51 7.70
C VAL A 730 57.38 -28.37 8.91
N GLN A 731 56.93 -27.97 10.11
CA GLN A 731 57.15 -28.75 11.34
C GLN A 731 56.43 -30.10 11.32
N ASN A 732 55.19 -30.15 10.84
CA ASN A 732 54.43 -31.39 10.73
C ASN A 732 54.97 -32.34 9.64
N HIS A 733 55.68 -31.80 8.64
CA HIS A 733 56.21 -32.53 7.49
C HIS A 733 57.74 -32.60 7.48
N GLU A 734 58.37 -32.61 8.65
CA GLU A 734 59.83 -32.59 8.79
C GLU A 734 60.52 -33.71 7.98
N SER A 735 59.86 -34.86 7.82
CA SER A 735 60.36 -36.02 7.06
C SER A 735 60.56 -35.77 5.56
N VAL A 736 59.89 -34.76 4.97
CA VAL A 736 60.01 -34.38 3.55
C VAL A 736 61.38 -33.73 3.26
N PHE A 737 62.03 -33.17 4.29
CA PHE A 737 63.26 -32.40 4.15
C PHE A 737 64.48 -33.26 4.44
N SER A 738 65.00 -33.92 3.40
CA SER A 738 66.26 -34.66 3.44
C SER A 738 67.43 -33.83 2.92
N MET A 739 68.65 -34.20 3.32
CA MET A 739 69.86 -33.53 2.89
C MET A 739 70.01 -33.59 1.37
N GLY A 740 70.28 -32.44 0.72
CA GLY A 740 70.41 -32.34 -0.73
C GLY A 740 69.07 -32.33 -1.50
N SER A 741 67.92 -32.40 -0.82
CA SER A 741 66.62 -32.26 -1.49
C SER A 741 66.36 -30.84 -1.96
N ALA A 742 65.64 -30.71 -3.07
CA ALA A 742 65.18 -29.40 -3.58
C ALA A 742 64.31 -28.66 -2.54
N HIS A 743 63.45 -29.38 -1.80
CA HIS A 743 62.59 -28.77 -0.78
C HIS A 743 63.38 -28.15 0.38
N LEU A 744 64.43 -28.83 0.85
CA LEU A 744 65.30 -28.27 1.89
C LEU A 744 66.07 -27.06 1.36
N ALA A 745 66.55 -27.10 0.12
CA ALA A 745 67.18 -25.96 -0.53
C ALA A 745 66.23 -24.75 -0.58
N THR A 746 64.97 -24.96 -0.99
CA THR A 746 63.94 -23.92 -1.03
C THR A 746 63.74 -23.25 0.32
N LEU A 747 63.72 -24.02 1.41
CA LEU A 747 63.64 -23.45 2.77
C LEU A 747 64.91 -22.66 3.12
N CYS A 748 66.10 -23.20 2.87
CA CYS A 748 67.36 -22.50 3.15
C CYS A 748 67.51 -21.18 2.37
N PHE A 749 66.83 -21.02 1.24
CA PHE A 749 66.83 -19.79 0.42
C PHE A 749 65.55 -18.96 0.55
N HIS A 750 64.68 -19.33 1.49
CA HIS A 750 63.36 -18.76 1.56
C HIS A 750 63.38 -17.27 1.93
N LYS A 751 62.47 -16.47 1.35
CA LYS A 751 62.38 -15.03 1.66
C LYS A 751 61.89 -14.77 3.10
N LEU A 752 61.00 -15.62 3.59
CA LEU A 752 60.46 -15.55 4.96
C LEU A 752 61.52 -15.99 5.99
N PRO A 753 61.95 -15.11 6.91
CA PRO A 753 63.06 -15.38 7.82
C PRO A 753 62.87 -16.63 8.69
N THR A 754 61.67 -16.89 9.19
CA THR A 754 61.41 -17.97 10.14
C THR A 754 61.50 -19.34 9.47
N LEU A 755 60.94 -19.47 8.26
CA LEU A 755 61.10 -20.67 7.43
C LEU A 755 62.56 -20.89 7.04
N ARG A 756 63.26 -19.80 6.70
CA ARG A 756 64.68 -19.85 6.38
C ARG A 756 65.50 -20.34 7.55
N GLN A 757 65.31 -19.76 8.73
CA GLN A 757 66.00 -20.18 9.96
C GLN A 757 65.72 -21.65 10.29
N TRP A 758 64.47 -22.11 10.14
CA TRP A 758 64.14 -23.52 10.32
C TRP A 758 64.88 -24.42 9.32
N GLY A 759 64.86 -24.06 8.02
CA GLY A 759 65.58 -24.80 6.97
C GLY A 759 67.08 -24.87 7.23
N LEU A 760 67.70 -23.76 7.64
CA LEU A 760 69.12 -23.69 7.99
C LEU A 760 69.45 -24.57 9.21
N ALA A 761 68.62 -24.55 10.25
CA ALA A 761 68.78 -25.42 11.41
C ALA A 761 68.65 -26.90 11.03
N LYS A 762 67.66 -27.23 10.18
CA LYS A 762 67.46 -28.59 9.66
C LYS A 762 68.66 -29.06 8.84
N ALA A 763 69.16 -28.24 7.92
CA ALA A 763 70.36 -28.54 7.14
C ALA A 763 71.60 -28.79 8.03
N LYS A 764 71.81 -27.97 9.08
CA LYS A 764 72.87 -28.21 10.08
C LYS A 764 72.72 -29.56 10.77
N SER A 765 71.50 -29.92 11.19
CA SER A 765 71.22 -31.18 11.89
C SER A 765 71.44 -32.42 11.02
N LEU A 766 71.24 -32.30 9.70
CA LEU A 766 71.38 -33.40 8.74
C LEU A 766 72.83 -33.59 8.23
N GLY A 767 73.71 -32.63 8.51
CA GLY A 767 75.08 -32.61 8.01
C GLY A 767 75.17 -32.02 6.61
N ILE A 768 75.60 -30.75 6.52
CA ILE A 768 75.82 -30.06 5.24
C ILE A 768 76.95 -30.76 4.48
N ASN A 769 76.77 -30.98 3.18
CA ASN A 769 77.80 -31.51 2.29
C ASN A 769 78.35 -30.40 1.37
N LEU A 770 79.47 -30.68 0.69
CA LEU A 770 80.18 -29.73 -0.16
C LEU A 770 79.26 -29.03 -1.17
N ASN A 771 78.52 -29.79 -1.97
CA ASN A 771 77.68 -29.25 -3.05
C ASN A 771 76.55 -28.37 -2.51
N PHE A 772 75.89 -28.80 -1.43
CA PHE A 772 74.81 -28.03 -0.84
C PHE A 772 75.31 -26.78 -0.11
N GLY A 773 76.46 -26.87 0.57
CA GLY A 773 77.13 -25.72 1.15
C GLY A 773 77.50 -24.69 0.07
N LEU A 774 78.06 -25.14 -1.05
CA LEU A 774 78.39 -24.23 -2.15
C LEU A 774 77.14 -23.51 -2.68
N GLN A 775 76.04 -24.23 -2.93
CA GLN A 775 74.75 -23.63 -3.32
C GLN A 775 74.26 -22.60 -2.29
N MET A 776 74.44 -22.88 -1.00
CA MET A 776 74.08 -21.96 0.08
C MET A 776 74.92 -20.69 0.09
N LEU A 777 76.22 -20.78 -0.19
CA LEU A 777 77.11 -19.63 -0.27
C LEU A 777 76.85 -18.80 -1.53
N GLU A 778 76.48 -19.46 -2.63
CA GLU A 778 76.12 -18.83 -3.90
C GLU A 778 74.76 -18.12 -3.89
N SER A 779 73.89 -18.45 -2.93
CA SER A 779 72.53 -17.88 -2.82
C SER A 779 72.50 -16.36 -2.65
N GLY A 780 73.57 -15.74 -2.14
CA GLY A 780 73.61 -14.30 -1.83
C GLY A 780 72.78 -13.88 -0.61
N ILE A 781 72.16 -14.83 0.11
CA ILE A 781 71.30 -14.54 1.26
C ILE A 781 72.17 -14.54 2.54
N PRO A 782 72.26 -13.43 3.31
CA PRO A 782 73.23 -13.29 4.40
C PRO A 782 73.24 -14.43 5.42
N ASP A 783 72.07 -14.83 5.96
CA ASP A 783 71.99 -15.89 6.99
C ASP A 783 72.41 -17.28 6.44
N THR A 784 72.06 -17.53 5.19
CA THR A 784 72.35 -18.77 4.46
C THR A 784 73.84 -18.86 4.14
N MET A 785 74.40 -17.77 3.65
CA MET A 785 75.84 -17.64 3.40
C MET A 785 76.64 -17.80 4.69
N GLN A 786 76.19 -17.17 5.79
CA GLN A 786 76.84 -17.28 7.09
C GLN A 786 76.85 -18.73 7.58
N THR A 787 75.71 -19.42 7.51
CA THR A 787 75.61 -20.85 7.84
C THR A 787 76.56 -21.70 7.01
N SER A 788 76.69 -21.41 5.71
CA SER A 788 77.62 -22.15 4.86
C SER A 788 79.09 -21.80 5.12
N ARG A 789 79.42 -20.54 5.43
CA ARG A 789 80.79 -20.14 5.80
C ARG A 789 81.23 -20.85 7.08
N GLU A 790 80.33 -20.97 8.05
CA GLU A 790 80.56 -21.78 9.26
C GLU A 790 80.89 -23.23 8.91
N TYR A 791 80.10 -23.86 8.03
CA TYR A 791 80.37 -25.22 7.56
C TYR A 791 81.77 -25.36 6.95
N PHE A 792 82.13 -24.54 5.96
CA PHE A 792 83.45 -24.61 5.32
C PHE A 792 84.59 -24.38 6.32
N ASN A 793 84.43 -23.41 7.22
CA ASN A 793 85.44 -23.12 8.24
C ASN A 793 85.61 -24.25 9.27
N THR A 794 84.60 -25.11 9.46
CA THR A 794 84.68 -26.29 10.33
C THR A 794 85.27 -27.53 9.67
N LEU A 795 85.54 -27.51 8.35
CA LEU A 795 86.11 -28.66 7.65
C LEU A 795 87.48 -29.06 8.25
N PRO A 796 87.73 -30.36 8.50
CA PRO A 796 88.98 -30.85 9.05
C PRO A 796 90.17 -30.41 8.19
N ALA A 797 91.21 -29.88 8.84
CA ALA A 797 92.41 -29.46 8.13
C ALA A 797 93.15 -30.66 7.53
N SER A 798 93.74 -30.45 6.35
CA SER A 798 94.45 -31.43 5.53
C SER A 798 93.61 -32.62 5.06
N SER A 799 92.28 -32.45 5.00
CA SER A 799 91.38 -33.46 4.44
C SER A 799 91.23 -33.31 2.92
N GLU A 800 90.85 -34.39 2.26
CA GLU A 800 90.45 -34.36 0.84
C GLU A 800 89.26 -33.40 0.64
N GLU A 801 88.30 -33.41 1.58
CA GLU A 801 87.15 -32.52 1.63
C GLU A 801 87.53 -31.04 1.69
N GLU A 802 88.58 -30.68 2.44
CA GLU A 802 89.12 -29.31 2.50
C GLU A 802 89.70 -28.88 1.15
N SER A 803 90.40 -29.79 0.47
CA SER A 803 91.03 -29.50 -0.83
C SER A 803 89.99 -29.34 -1.93
N GLU A 804 89.00 -30.23 -1.97
CA GLU A 804 87.86 -30.12 -2.89
C GLU A 804 87.02 -28.87 -2.61
N ALA A 805 86.78 -28.54 -1.34
CA ALA A 805 86.08 -27.32 -0.94
C ALA A 805 86.81 -26.06 -1.38
N ALA A 806 88.13 -26.00 -1.20
CA ALA A 806 88.93 -24.86 -1.61
C ALA A 806 88.85 -24.62 -3.13
N LEU A 807 88.91 -25.69 -3.94
CA LEU A 807 88.75 -25.61 -5.39
C LEU A 807 87.34 -25.15 -5.77
N ALA A 808 86.31 -25.79 -5.22
CA ALA A 808 84.91 -25.48 -5.51
C ALA A 808 84.55 -24.01 -5.16
N LEU A 809 85.06 -23.50 -4.04
CA LEU A 809 84.87 -22.10 -3.63
C LEU A 809 85.55 -21.12 -4.59
N CYS A 810 86.77 -21.43 -5.04
CA CYS A 810 87.53 -20.60 -5.97
C CYS A 810 87.00 -20.64 -7.40
N ASP A 811 86.38 -21.75 -7.81
CA ASP A 811 85.78 -21.93 -9.14
C ASP A 811 84.32 -21.44 -9.22
N SER A 812 83.73 -21.00 -8.09
CA SER A 812 82.36 -20.51 -8.06
C SER A 812 82.15 -19.35 -9.05
N PRO A 813 81.02 -19.30 -9.78
CA PRO A 813 80.67 -18.13 -10.60
C PRO A 813 80.44 -16.87 -9.77
N SER A 814 80.14 -16.98 -8.47
CA SER A 814 79.94 -15.83 -7.59
C SER A 814 81.27 -15.21 -7.16
N LYS A 815 81.47 -13.92 -7.48
CA LYS A 815 82.67 -13.17 -7.09
C LYS A 815 82.88 -13.15 -5.56
N GLU A 816 81.79 -13.10 -4.80
CA GLU A 816 81.84 -13.08 -3.32
C GLU A 816 82.22 -14.45 -2.75
N VAL A 817 81.74 -15.53 -3.37
CA VAL A 817 82.14 -16.91 -3.04
C VAL A 817 83.61 -17.13 -3.37
N ARG A 818 84.07 -16.67 -4.55
CA ARG A 818 85.50 -16.71 -4.90
C ARG A 818 86.36 -15.92 -3.92
N ALA A 819 85.92 -14.72 -3.55
CA ALA A 819 86.63 -13.92 -2.54
C ALA A 819 86.74 -14.69 -1.21
N PHE A 820 85.66 -15.34 -0.77
CA PHE A 820 85.70 -16.22 0.40
C PHE A 820 86.59 -17.44 0.18
N GLY A 821 86.58 -18.08 -0.98
CA GLY A 821 87.49 -19.18 -1.32
C GLY A 821 88.97 -18.75 -1.24
N MET A 822 89.29 -17.55 -1.70
CA MET A 822 90.64 -16.99 -1.57
C MET A 822 91.00 -16.65 -0.12
N GLU A 823 90.04 -16.15 0.68
CA GLU A 823 90.23 -15.97 2.13
C GLU A 823 90.46 -17.31 2.82
N PHE A 824 89.68 -18.33 2.47
CA PHE A 824 89.77 -19.69 2.98
C PHE A 824 91.14 -20.31 2.67
N LEU A 825 91.63 -20.16 1.42
CA LEU A 825 92.98 -20.55 1.02
C LEU A 825 94.06 -19.78 1.78
N ALA A 826 93.93 -18.46 1.92
CA ALA A 826 94.90 -17.61 2.59
C ALA A 826 95.02 -17.93 4.10
N GLN A 827 93.90 -18.21 4.77
CA GLN A 827 93.88 -18.58 6.19
C GLN A 827 94.56 -19.94 6.44
N ARG A 828 94.58 -20.81 5.43
CA ARG A 828 95.15 -22.17 5.52
C ARG A 828 96.45 -22.34 4.71
N LYS A 829 97.09 -21.21 4.35
CA LYS A 829 98.24 -21.09 3.44
C LYS A 829 99.42 -22.02 3.75
N GLU A 830 99.80 -22.16 5.02
CA GLU A 830 100.93 -23.02 5.41
C GLU A 830 100.70 -24.51 5.10
N LYS A 831 99.44 -24.93 4.95
CA LYS A 831 99.04 -26.33 4.79
C LYS A 831 98.87 -26.75 3.32
N PHE A 832 98.70 -25.79 2.41
CA PHE A 832 98.63 -26.05 0.97
C PHE A 832 100.01 -26.18 0.30
N LYS A 833 101.11 -25.93 1.04
CA LYS A 833 102.49 -26.10 0.54
C LYS A 833 102.77 -27.51 0.00
N ASP A 834 102.12 -28.52 0.56
CA ASP A 834 102.34 -29.93 0.20
C ASP A 834 101.34 -30.45 -0.88
N HIS A 835 100.44 -29.59 -1.37
CA HIS A 835 99.41 -29.94 -2.35
C HIS A 835 99.52 -29.10 -3.65
N PRO A 836 100.59 -29.26 -4.44
CA PRO A 836 100.81 -28.49 -5.66
C PRO A 836 99.71 -28.68 -6.72
N GLN A 837 98.93 -29.76 -6.62
CA GLN A 837 97.80 -30.04 -7.50
C GLN A 837 96.70 -28.97 -7.38
N VAL A 838 96.45 -28.41 -6.19
CA VAL A 838 95.47 -27.33 -6.01
C VAL A 838 95.88 -26.08 -6.78
N LEU A 839 97.16 -25.70 -6.71
CA LEU A 839 97.71 -24.58 -7.50
C LEU A 839 97.68 -24.87 -9.00
N ALA A 840 97.88 -26.13 -9.40
CA ALA A 840 97.79 -26.55 -10.79
C ALA A 840 96.35 -26.37 -11.33
N PHE A 841 95.32 -26.76 -10.58
CA PHE A 841 93.93 -26.53 -10.96
C PHE A 841 93.58 -25.04 -11.00
N LEU A 842 93.92 -24.28 -9.95
CA LEU A 842 93.66 -22.84 -9.89
C LEU A 842 94.41 -22.04 -10.98
N SER A 843 95.52 -22.59 -11.51
CA SER A 843 96.25 -21.95 -12.60
C SER A 843 95.43 -21.85 -13.89
N GLU A 844 94.46 -22.73 -14.08
CA GLU A 844 93.59 -22.70 -15.26
C GLU A 844 92.45 -21.69 -15.11
N HIS A 845 92.27 -21.10 -13.92
CA HIS A 845 91.17 -20.21 -13.62
C HIS A 845 91.34 -18.84 -14.31
N ALA A 846 90.26 -18.31 -14.90
CA ALA A 846 90.30 -17.08 -15.68
C ALA A 846 90.22 -15.78 -14.84
N ASP A 847 89.85 -15.87 -13.57
CA ASP A 847 89.69 -14.71 -12.68
C ASP A 847 91.04 -14.10 -12.28
N ALA A 848 91.17 -12.80 -12.50
CA ALA A 848 92.41 -12.04 -12.27
C ALA A 848 92.91 -12.09 -10.82
N TYR A 849 92.01 -12.26 -9.84
CA TYR A 849 92.36 -12.33 -8.42
C TYR A 849 92.94 -13.70 -8.07
N VAL A 850 92.31 -14.78 -8.56
CA VAL A 850 92.81 -16.16 -8.42
C VAL A 850 94.16 -16.30 -9.11
N GLN A 851 94.31 -15.78 -10.33
CA GLN A 851 95.59 -15.78 -11.05
C GLN A 851 96.67 -14.96 -10.30
N ALA A 852 96.31 -13.84 -9.69
CA ALA A 852 97.26 -13.07 -8.90
C ALA A 852 97.79 -13.88 -7.71
N PHE A 853 96.91 -14.61 -7.03
CA PHE A 853 97.29 -15.53 -5.96
C PHE A 853 98.16 -16.68 -6.46
N VAL A 854 97.76 -17.40 -7.51
CA VAL A 854 98.53 -18.50 -8.09
C VAL A 854 99.92 -18.03 -8.51
N SER A 855 100.01 -16.90 -9.22
CA SER A 855 101.30 -16.31 -9.62
C SER A 855 102.19 -15.93 -8.43
N GLN A 856 101.59 -15.51 -7.31
CA GLN A 856 102.32 -15.16 -6.10
C GLN A 856 102.83 -16.42 -5.40
N GLU A 857 101.98 -17.44 -5.25
CA GLU A 857 102.35 -18.69 -4.60
C GLU A 857 103.39 -19.48 -5.40
N ILE A 858 103.29 -19.53 -6.74
CA ILE A 858 104.36 -20.08 -7.61
C ILE A 858 105.70 -19.41 -7.30
N SER A 859 105.70 -18.08 -7.15
CA SER A 859 106.93 -17.32 -6.89
C SER A 859 107.48 -17.57 -5.48
N LEU A 860 106.60 -17.61 -4.48
CA LEU A 860 106.98 -17.83 -3.08
C LEU A 860 107.50 -19.25 -2.84
N GLN A 861 106.90 -20.24 -3.49
CA GLN A 861 107.23 -21.66 -3.35
C GLN A 861 108.28 -22.14 -4.35
N GLN A 862 108.72 -21.27 -5.28
CA GLN A 862 109.69 -21.58 -6.33
C GLN A 862 109.31 -22.83 -7.15
N LEU A 863 108.04 -22.97 -7.50
CA LEU A 863 107.53 -24.14 -8.20
C LEU A 863 108.06 -24.21 -9.63
N ASN A 864 108.55 -25.38 -10.04
CA ASN A 864 109.04 -25.66 -11.39
C ASN A 864 108.31 -26.87 -12.01
N GLN A 865 106.99 -26.77 -12.10
CA GLN A 865 106.13 -27.83 -12.64
C GLN A 865 105.58 -27.45 -14.03
N PRO A 866 105.20 -28.41 -14.88
CA PRO A 866 104.74 -28.13 -16.25
C PRO A 866 103.59 -27.11 -16.35
N PHE A 867 102.68 -27.08 -15.36
CA PHE A 867 101.56 -26.14 -15.38
C PHE A 867 102.02 -24.67 -15.22
N VAL A 868 103.18 -24.43 -14.59
CA VAL A 868 103.73 -23.08 -14.37
C VAL A 868 104.07 -22.43 -15.70
N GLU A 869 104.71 -23.18 -16.60
CA GLU A 869 105.05 -22.67 -17.94
C GLU A 869 103.77 -22.30 -18.72
N ARG A 870 102.75 -23.17 -18.68
CA ARG A 870 101.45 -22.90 -19.34
C ARG A 870 100.77 -21.67 -18.73
N PHE A 871 100.74 -21.57 -17.40
CA PHE A 871 100.16 -20.44 -16.67
C PHE A 871 100.84 -19.12 -17.06
N ASP A 872 102.17 -19.11 -17.09
CA ASP A 872 102.96 -17.92 -17.39
C ASP A 872 102.70 -17.43 -18.82
N LYS A 873 102.64 -18.36 -19.79
CA LYS A 873 102.28 -18.04 -21.19
C LYS A 873 100.90 -17.41 -21.29
N GLU A 874 99.89 -18.05 -20.68
CA GLU A 874 98.51 -17.58 -20.74
C GLU A 874 98.34 -16.22 -20.06
N VAL A 875 98.86 -16.04 -18.84
CA VAL A 875 98.76 -14.78 -18.09
C VAL A 875 99.40 -13.62 -18.86
N LEU A 876 100.57 -13.82 -19.47
CA LEU A 876 101.24 -12.77 -20.25
C LEU A 876 100.44 -12.35 -21.49
N ARG A 877 99.82 -13.32 -22.20
CA ARG A 877 98.98 -13.08 -23.38
C ARG A 877 97.70 -12.28 -23.09
N MET A 878 97.19 -12.33 -21.87
CA MET A 878 95.92 -11.70 -21.52
C MET A 878 95.92 -10.17 -21.69
N LYS A 879 95.10 -9.60 -22.56
CA LYS A 879 95.01 -8.14 -22.71
C LYS A 879 94.15 -7.52 -21.60
N ASN A 880 94.63 -6.43 -20.99
CA ASN A 880 93.89 -5.58 -20.03
C ASN A 880 93.28 -6.30 -18.80
N ARG A 881 93.75 -7.48 -18.43
CA ARG A 881 93.33 -8.21 -17.21
C ARG A 881 94.53 -8.81 -16.48
N SER A 882 94.34 -9.19 -15.22
CA SER A 882 95.33 -9.93 -14.42
C SER A 882 96.68 -9.23 -14.25
N ARG A 883 96.67 -7.89 -14.16
CA ARG A 883 97.87 -7.06 -14.06
C ARG A 883 98.84 -7.52 -12.97
N LYS A 884 98.33 -7.81 -11.77
CA LYS A 884 99.17 -8.31 -10.65
C LYS A 884 99.84 -9.65 -10.99
N ALA A 885 99.08 -10.58 -11.57
CA ALA A 885 99.60 -11.88 -11.99
C ALA A 885 100.68 -11.74 -13.08
N LYS A 886 100.44 -10.84 -14.04
CA LYS A 886 101.43 -10.49 -15.07
C LYS A 886 102.70 -9.96 -14.47
N GLU A 887 102.64 -8.99 -13.56
CA GLU A 887 103.86 -8.42 -12.97
C GLU A 887 104.66 -9.45 -12.16
N HIS A 888 104.00 -10.37 -11.44
CA HIS A 888 104.70 -11.49 -10.79
C HIS A 888 105.37 -12.42 -11.81
N THR A 889 104.65 -12.75 -12.88
CA THR A 889 105.14 -13.61 -13.96
C THR A 889 106.32 -12.97 -14.70
N LYS A 890 106.23 -11.69 -15.02
CA LYS A 890 107.31 -10.92 -15.63
C LYS A 890 108.59 -10.94 -14.80
N LYS A 891 108.47 -10.73 -13.48
CA LYS A 891 109.62 -10.80 -12.57
C LYS A 891 110.26 -12.18 -12.57
N ARG A 892 109.46 -13.26 -12.60
CA ARG A 892 109.99 -14.62 -12.73
C ARG A 892 110.71 -14.83 -14.05
N VAL A 893 110.09 -14.43 -15.16
CA VAL A 893 110.64 -14.54 -16.52
C VAL A 893 111.91 -13.70 -16.69
N GLU A 894 111.99 -12.53 -16.06
CA GLU A 894 113.21 -11.69 -16.06
C GLU A 894 114.40 -12.38 -15.38
N VAL A 895 114.12 -13.17 -14.33
CA VAL A 895 115.14 -13.88 -13.56
C VAL A 895 115.54 -15.19 -14.28
N SER A 896 114.57 -15.95 -14.78
CA SER A 896 114.85 -17.24 -15.42
C SER A 896 115.23 -17.15 -16.90
N LEU A 897 114.81 -16.08 -17.58
CA LEU A 897 114.78 -15.97 -19.06
C LEU A 897 114.07 -17.12 -19.79
N GLN A 898 113.32 -17.95 -19.06
CA GLN A 898 112.59 -19.09 -19.60
C GLN A 898 111.19 -18.64 -20.03
N MET A 899 111.09 -18.11 -21.24
CA MET A 899 109.83 -17.80 -21.92
C MET A 899 109.99 -17.99 -23.42
N ASP A 900 108.92 -18.47 -24.06
CA ASP A 900 108.87 -18.66 -25.50
C ASP A 900 108.96 -17.30 -26.23
N ALA A 901 109.85 -17.20 -27.22
CA ALA A 901 110.06 -16.00 -28.02
C ALA A 901 108.80 -15.58 -28.78
N GLU A 902 107.95 -16.53 -29.21
CA GLU A 902 106.66 -16.21 -29.84
C GLU A 902 105.71 -15.51 -28.88
N VAL A 903 105.63 -15.97 -27.62
CA VAL A 903 104.79 -15.34 -26.60
C VAL A 903 105.27 -13.92 -26.31
N LEU A 904 106.58 -13.70 -26.24
CA LEU A 904 107.14 -12.35 -26.09
C LEU A 904 106.85 -11.47 -27.31
N LYS A 905 106.91 -12.00 -28.55
CA LYS A 905 106.51 -11.27 -29.77
C LYS A 905 105.02 -10.89 -29.76
N GLU A 906 104.16 -11.80 -29.31
CA GLU A 906 102.72 -11.51 -29.14
C GLU A 906 102.48 -10.39 -28.11
N VAL A 907 103.20 -10.41 -26.98
CA VAL A 907 103.10 -9.37 -25.95
C VAL A 907 103.69 -8.04 -26.44
N ALA A 908 104.80 -8.06 -27.18
CA ALA A 908 105.41 -6.89 -27.83
C ALA A 908 104.45 -6.20 -28.80
N ARG A 909 103.61 -6.98 -29.49
CA ARG A 909 102.57 -6.49 -30.42
C ARG A 909 101.26 -6.12 -29.70
N SER A 910 101.16 -6.34 -28.39
CA SER A 910 99.93 -6.03 -27.65
C SER A 910 99.79 -4.52 -27.42
N GLY A 911 98.55 -4.01 -27.37
CA GLY A 911 98.29 -2.56 -27.31
C GLY A 911 98.69 -1.84 -26.01
N GLY A 912 99.28 -2.52 -25.04
CA GLY A 912 99.74 -1.94 -23.77
C GLY A 912 101.21 -1.53 -23.85
N ARG A 913 101.49 -0.22 -23.93
CA ARG A 913 102.86 0.32 -24.11
C ARG A 913 103.90 -0.27 -23.16
N THR A 914 103.58 -0.35 -21.86
CA THR A 914 104.50 -0.87 -20.84
C THR A 914 104.74 -2.38 -20.94
N ASP A 915 103.76 -3.15 -21.39
CA ASP A 915 103.91 -4.61 -21.62
C ASP A 915 104.74 -4.86 -22.87
N ALA A 916 104.53 -4.05 -23.90
CA ALA A 916 105.27 -4.12 -25.15
C ALA A 916 106.75 -3.77 -24.94
N GLU A 917 107.03 -2.65 -24.25
CA GLU A 917 108.40 -2.24 -23.89
C GLU A 917 109.11 -3.34 -23.08
N TRP A 918 108.43 -3.93 -22.09
CA TRP A 918 108.97 -5.02 -21.30
C TRP A 918 109.29 -6.27 -22.14
N ALA A 919 108.39 -6.67 -23.04
CA ALA A 919 108.58 -7.86 -23.87
C ALA A 919 109.69 -7.67 -24.90
N VAL A 920 109.80 -6.48 -25.52
CA VAL A 920 110.93 -6.10 -26.38
C VAL A 920 112.25 -6.21 -25.60
N LEU A 921 112.29 -5.72 -24.36
CA LEU A 921 113.49 -5.81 -23.54
C LEU A 921 113.90 -7.27 -23.23
N GLN A 922 112.93 -8.18 -23.02
CA GLN A 922 113.25 -9.60 -22.84
C GLN A 922 113.69 -10.27 -24.16
N LEU A 923 113.07 -9.92 -25.31
CA LEU A 923 113.50 -10.38 -26.63
C LEU A 923 114.93 -9.92 -26.94
N THR A 924 115.28 -8.67 -26.62
CA THR A 924 116.66 -8.16 -26.72
C THR A 924 117.62 -8.97 -25.84
N LYS A 925 117.25 -9.24 -24.58
CA LYS A 925 118.09 -10.05 -23.69
C LYS A 925 118.32 -11.47 -24.23
N LYS A 926 117.30 -12.09 -24.84
CA LYS A 926 117.40 -13.40 -25.49
C LYS A 926 118.29 -13.38 -26.73
N ALA A 927 118.10 -12.38 -27.60
CA ALA A 927 118.96 -12.18 -28.77
C ALA A 927 120.44 -11.92 -28.39
N LEU A 928 120.68 -11.11 -27.36
CA LEU A 928 122.03 -10.89 -26.80
C LEU A 928 122.63 -12.14 -26.16
N ALA A 929 121.79 -13.05 -25.64
CA ALA A 929 122.23 -14.35 -25.14
C ALA A 929 122.50 -15.38 -26.26
N GLY A 930 122.38 -14.98 -27.54
CA GLY A 930 122.68 -15.81 -28.70
C GLY A 930 121.49 -16.60 -29.26
N GLU A 931 120.27 -16.32 -28.82
CA GLU A 931 119.05 -16.93 -29.36
C GLU A 931 118.65 -16.21 -30.66
N GLU A 932 118.64 -16.90 -31.80
CA GLU A 932 118.11 -16.34 -33.05
C GLU A 932 116.58 -16.24 -32.99
N ILE A 933 116.04 -15.03 -33.09
CA ILE A 933 114.60 -14.78 -32.99
C ILE A 933 114.09 -14.28 -34.34
N GLU A 934 113.35 -15.13 -35.05
CA GLU A 934 112.79 -14.79 -36.36
C GLU A 934 111.87 -13.57 -36.28
N GLY A 935 112.16 -12.56 -37.11
CA GLY A 935 111.41 -11.30 -37.19
C GLY A 935 111.78 -10.26 -36.13
N PHE A 936 112.87 -10.45 -35.37
CA PHE A 936 113.40 -9.49 -34.40
C PHE A 936 114.92 -9.32 -34.61
N SER A 937 115.35 -8.16 -35.11
CA SER A 937 116.77 -7.81 -35.29
C SER A 937 117.21 -6.74 -34.28
N LEU A 938 118.43 -6.89 -33.76
CA LEU A 938 119.13 -5.86 -33.01
C LEU A 938 119.99 -5.07 -34.00
N ASP A 939 119.42 -4.01 -34.57
CA ASP A 939 120.17 -3.04 -35.38
C ASP A 939 120.87 -2.00 -34.49
#